data_AF-A0A261CC18-F1
#
_entry.id   AF-A0A261CC18-F1
#
_cell.length_a   1.000
_cell.length_b   1.000
_cell.length_c   1.000
_cell.angle_alpha   90.00
_cell.angle_beta   90.00
_cell.angle_gamma   90.00
#
_symmetry.space_group_name_H-M   'P 1'
#
loop_
_entity.id
_entity.type
_entity.pdbx_description
1 polymer ?
#
loop_
_entity_poly.entity_id
_entity_poly.type
_entity_poly.pdbx_seq_one_letter_code
_entity_poly.pdbx_strand_id
1 'polypeptide(L)'
;MEGTSNGIAKSTASIEKIAEYYTQLNKALPNELLEAPGIVEKMVDLDLEHNLGIGVSPIKLLAEYIKKASDFKKWCIAEKISKVNITTKALILRELQAIGATGIPWESCLLETRENSLWRFKKPRRTMAYGQNAEGKLGIGTKELTTDGLMTVELPVDIVDVVIGKNHTIFRAKNGELYGCGKMKNFMEGMENSEETIYTPVKLESYRLSEYDDPSKLKIIAGNDYTLISDEHKILIIGNFDSLRVNNIRASGPNWIIRNYTAEKIPSKKGGPDECANIYVYAHDGMTRKIHIHNQTKCHSAAHATLSIFFRVNGVPVDSEVMRGKYKIGKNEQVFALIDGNLYSGKLEIAQKDCLNCGTDETGVPSKIRKCDVLMCELEEMPSPCAFDDFKLTRNGESLIAFTLSDALQLEPLDCFHKYYPSFRMEPIYLKPRRDPEPSFDGFYLLGTFEFFCSNLDIKRVSDAYNEDGLPREIDFVRGLLALVHFLRLDEKTGHTKVFMDSVRENHTLDMTAVTTEMESALEMGCKIPVLVVKADMISKERGKEMKNKSRDYLLGLMETVKNLLRKFNEIPLKYRKNSLENNFGFCVNEIFRSITERTDDSPDCPEPVLGTFKAHLFENTLKARLANQELQGDEERWKVLRVEAVGLIDNHNHHAFWMYTTRFHISCIDESLLEHIDEENGVLNLNLICLHDSSNQRFKDFIDVFFWHRDEDLKSFQSKIDVQEATSRLAKKDKYTVVIANDVEIEVPKVLLEVYSEFDAARRRSVRDEEELNLFVMEEYSEETWSLLMRCLIDERVYYGANMDLKIDVYKLAEYLLITHLRPTFLQFIVLTATEKDAYHISYLLWDKPEEMATLIGKHRPEIVMFWKNVSFTGLKSIHAIAKEIEANHFERMTEPLTVGMTQENLEMIDRKQDEVVKNKFDQSIKSLKNFTAAGK
;
A
#
# COMPACT_ATOMS: atom_id res chain seq x y z
N MET A 1 37.06 13.68 -43.61
CA MET A 1 36.81 15.15 -43.56
C MET A 1 35.45 15.55 -44.14
N GLU A 2 34.85 14.80 -45.07
CA GLU A 2 33.51 15.10 -45.62
C GLU A 2 32.33 14.78 -44.66
N GLY A 3 32.49 13.78 -43.77
CA GLY A 3 31.47 13.47 -42.75
C GLY A 3 31.34 14.56 -41.67
N THR A 4 32.44 15.22 -41.32
CA THR A 4 32.49 16.32 -40.35
C THR A 4 32.00 17.65 -40.94
N SER A 5 32.23 17.94 -42.22
CA SER A 5 31.72 19.16 -42.86
C SER A 5 30.20 19.14 -43.08
N ASN A 6 29.63 17.97 -43.41
CA ASN A 6 28.17 17.81 -43.55
C ASN A 6 27.43 17.88 -42.21
N GLY A 7 28.03 17.38 -41.12
CA GLY A 7 27.49 17.52 -39.77
C GLY A 7 27.48 18.97 -39.29
N ILE A 8 28.58 19.70 -39.53
CA ILE A 8 28.70 21.11 -39.19
C ILE A 8 27.69 21.95 -40.00
N ALA A 9 27.61 21.79 -41.32
CA ALA A 9 26.68 22.56 -42.17
C ALA A 9 25.20 22.33 -41.81
N LYS A 10 24.81 21.11 -41.44
CA LYS A 10 23.45 20.82 -40.95
C LYS A 10 23.17 21.50 -39.60
N SER A 11 24.13 21.51 -38.68
CA SER A 11 23.98 22.20 -37.40
C SER A 11 23.83 23.72 -37.56
N THR A 12 24.56 24.35 -38.49
CA THR A 12 24.46 25.80 -38.75
C THR A 12 23.10 26.19 -39.33
N ALA A 13 22.57 25.42 -40.28
CA ALA A 13 21.24 25.68 -40.86
C ALA A 13 20.11 25.52 -39.83
N SER A 14 20.23 24.57 -38.90
CA SER A 14 19.25 24.39 -37.83
C SER A 14 19.33 25.50 -36.78
N ILE A 15 20.52 26.03 -36.48
CA ILE A 15 20.69 27.22 -35.63
C ILE A 15 20.04 28.46 -36.26
N GLU A 16 20.21 28.66 -37.57
CA GLU A 16 19.56 29.77 -38.29
C GLU A 16 18.03 29.68 -38.23
N LYS A 17 17.46 28.48 -38.41
CA LYS A 17 16.01 28.24 -38.25
C LYS A 17 15.51 28.52 -36.83
N ILE A 18 16.28 28.16 -35.81
CA ILE A 18 15.93 28.46 -34.41
C ILE A 18 15.91 29.98 -34.18
N ALA A 19 16.89 30.72 -34.72
CA ALA A 19 16.91 32.17 -34.64
C ALA A 19 15.70 32.80 -35.36
N GLU A 20 15.29 32.22 -36.49
CA GLU A 20 14.06 32.61 -37.19
C GLU A 20 12.81 32.37 -36.33
N TYR A 21 12.65 31.18 -35.77
CA TYR A 21 11.53 30.87 -34.87
C TYR A 21 11.54 31.73 -33.61
N TYR A 22 12.70 32.04 -33.05
CA TYR A 22 12.81 32.97 -31.91
C TYR A 22 12.34 34.38 -32.29
N THR A 23 12.62 34.83 -33.51
CA THR A 23 12.11 36.11 -34.04
C THR A 23 10.60 36.05 -34.23
N GLN A 24 10.07 34.95 -34.77
CA GLN A 24 8.63 34.73 -34.90
C GLN A 24 7.93 34.73 -33.53
N LEU A 25 8.52 34.06 -32.53
CA LEU A 25 8.02 34.03 -31.16
C LEU A 25 7.93 35.44 -30.57
N ASN A 26 9.01 36.23 -30.65
CA ASN A 26 9.02 37.61 -30.14
C ASN A 26 7.96 38.50 -30.79
N LYS A 27 7.63 38.24 -32.07
CA LYS A 27 6.56 38.95 -32.78
C LYS A 27 5.16 38.46 -32.37
N ALA A 28 5.01 37.16 -32.10
CA ALA A 28 3.75 36.53 -31.72
C ALA A 28 3.34 36.85 -30.28
N LEU A 29 4.26 36.86 -29.31
CA LEU A 29 3.95 37.07 -27.89
C LEU A 29 3.05 38.29 -27.57
N PRO A 30 3.29 39.50 -28.12
CA PRO A 30 2.41 40.65 -27.85
C PRO A 30 1.07 40.64 -28.62
N ASN A 31 0.99 39.99 -29.79
CA ASN A 31 -0.13 40.17 -30.73
C ASN A 31 -0.95 38.88 -30.97
N GLU A 32 -0.30 37.72 -30.96
CA GLU A 32 -0.79 36.40 -31.37
C GLU A 32 -0.32 35.30 -30.37
N LEU A 33 -0.49 35.56 -29.07
CA LEU A 33 0.00 34.67 -27.99
C LEU A 33 -0.47 33.21 -28.10
N LEU A 34 -1.60 32.93 -28.77
CA LEU A 34 -2.13 31.58 -28.96
C LEU A 34 -1.30 30.70 -29.92
N GLU A 35 -0.50 31.30 -30.80
CA GLU A 35 0.38 30.57 -31.73
C GLU A 35 1.73 30.24 -31.11
N ALA A 36 2.09 30.89 -29.99
CA ALA A 36 3.39 30.77 -29.36
C ALA A 36 3.75 29.34 -28.90
N PRO A 37 2.83 28.51 -28.33
CA PRO A 37 3.16 27.13 -27.94
C PRO A 37 3.67 26.27 -29.11
N GLY A 38 3.05 26.37 -30.28
CA GLY A 38 3.47 25.60 -31.46
C GLY A 38 4.78 26.09 -32.09
N ILE A 39 5.12 27.38 -31.91
CA ILE A 39 6.44 27.90 -32.30
C ILE A 39 7.52 27.32 -31.36
N VAL A 40 7.26 27.29 -30.06
CA VAL A 40 8.17 26.72 -29.05
C VAL A 40 8.38 25.22 -29.31
N GLU A 41 7.32 24.46 -29.62
CA GLU A 41 7.42 23.04 -29.97
C GLU A 41 8.40 22.79 -31.12
N LYS A 42 8.28 23.54 -32.24
CA LYS A 42 9.20 23.42 -33.38
C LYS A 42 10.66 23.70 -33.00
N MET A 43 10.89 24.62 -32.08
CA MET A 43 12.23 24.89 -31.56
C MET A 43 12.74 23.70 -30.73
N VAL A 44 11.92 23.19 -29.82
CA VAL A 44 12.24 22.02 -28.98
C VAL A 44 12.56 20.78 -29.83
N ASP A 45 11.79 20.52 -30.88
CA ASP A 45 12.02 19.39 -31.78
C ASP A 45 13.34 19.51 -32.53
N LEU A 46 13.66 20.70 -33.07
CA LEU A 46 14.95 20.96 -33.71
C LEU A 46 16.13 20.81 -32.73
N ASP A 47 15.94 21.18 -31.47
CA ASP A 47 16.96 20.99 -30.43
C ASP A 47 17.16 19.51 -30.09
N LEU A 48 16.07 18.74 -29.99
CA LEU A 48 16.13 17.30 -29.76
C LEU A 48 16.85 16.57 -30.89
N GLU A 49 16.58 16.96 -32.15
CA GLU A 49 17.19 16.36 -33.34
C GLU A 49 18.69 16.66 -33.46
N HIS A 50 19.10 17.88 -33.11
CA HIS A 50 20.45 18.37 -33.41
C HIS A 50 21.32 18.67 -32.17
N ASN A 51 20.77 18.52 -30.96
CA ASN A 51 21.45 18.73 -29.67
C ASN A 51 22.13 20.11 -29.60
N LEU A 52 21.37 21.15 -29.93
CA LEU A 52 21.85 22.52 -30.12
C LEU A 52 21.92 23.31 -28.80
N GLY A 53 21.32 22.78 -27.73
CA GLY A 53 21.29 23.40 -26.42
C GLY A 53 20.43 24.65 -26.42
N ILE A 54 19.24 24.60 -27.03
CA ILE A 54 18.29 25.70 -26.92
C ILE A 54 17.97 25.86 -25.43
N GLY A 55 18.46 26.95 -24.86
CA GLY A 55 18.27 27.22 -23.44
C GLY A 55 16.80 27.39 -23.10
N VAL A 56 16.50 27.35 -21.81
CA VAL A 56 15.19 27.60 -21.18
C VAL A 56 14.58 28.97 -21.56
N SER A 57 15.35 29.85 -22.22
CA SER A 57 14.98 31.24 -22.52
C SER A 57 13.66 31.43 -23.29
N PRO A 58 13.37 30.73 -24.41
CA PRO A 58 12.11 30.92 -25.15
C PRO A 58 10.89 30.47 -24.34
N ILE A 59 11.05 29.39 -23.57
CA ILE A 59 9.98 28.82 -22.73
C ILE A 59 9.68 29.76 -21.55
N LYS A 60 10.72 30.26 -20.89
CA LYS A 60 10.60 31.26 -19.82
C LYS A 60 9.91 32.53 -20.31
N LEU A 61 10.29 33.01 -21.50
CA LEU A 61 9.66 34.18 -22.11
C LEU A 61 8.16 33.95 -22.36
N LEU A 62 7.78 32.78 -22.91
CA LEU A 62 6.39 32.40 -23.07
C LEU A 62 5.65 32.39 -21.72
N ALA A 63 6.23 31.75 -20.69
CA ALA A 63 5.63 31.66 -19.36
C ALA A 63 5.37 33.05 -18.73
N GLU A 64 6.29 34.01 -18.89
CA GLU A 64 6.11 35.38 -18.40
C GLU A 64 4.92 36.12 -19.04
N TYR A 65 4.67 35.88 -20.33
CA TYR A 65 3.50 36.44 -21.03
C TYR A 65 2.20 35.75 -20.62
N ILE A 66 2.22 34.42 -20.45
CA ILE A 66 1.05 33.67 -19.95
C ILE A 66 0.66 34.16 -18.55
N LYS A 67 1.63 34.38 -17.66
CA LYS A 67 1.38 34.88 -16.30
C LYS A 67 0.64 36.22 -16.28
N LYS A 68 0.90 37.10 -17.26
CA LYS A 68 0.28 38.44 -17.39
C LYS A 68 -1.05 38.43 -18.16
N ALA A 69 -1.44 37.30 -18.76
CA ALA A 69 -2.66 37.20 -19.55
C ALA A 69 -3.93 37.19 -18.69
N SER A 70 -5.08 37.52 -19.28
CA SER A 70 -6.38 37.35 -18.62
C SER A 70 -6.75 35.88 -18.48
N ASP A 71 -7.63 35.53 -17.54
CA ASP A 71 -7.98 34.12 -17.28
C ASP A 71 -8.60 33.43 -18.50
N PHE A 72 -9.44 34.14 -19.25
CA PHE A 72 -9.94 33.66 -20.53
C PHE A 72 -8.81 33.30 -21.52
N LYS A 73 -7.77 34.15 -21.61
CA LYS A 73 -6.61 33.88 -22.48
C LYS A 73 -5.79 32.72 -21.96
N LYS A 74 -5.58 32.60 -20.64
CA LYS A 74 -4.89 31.46 -20.03
C LYS A 74 -5.59 30.14 -20.36
N TRP A 75 -6.93 30.14 -20.32
CA TRP A 75 -7.74 28.98 -20.70
C TRP A 75 -7.56 28.59 -22.17
N CYS A 76 -7.65 29.55 -23.10
CA CYS A 76 -7.39 29.28 -24.52
C CYS A 76 -5.96 28.80 -24.78
N ILE A 77 -4.97 29.31 -24.04
CA ILE A 77 -3.58 28.87 -24.15
C ILE A 77 -3.40 27.45 -23.63
N ALA A 78 -4.10 27.07 -22.56
CA ALA A 78 -4.05 25.70 -22.03
C ALA A 78 -4.50 24.67 -23.07
N GLU A 79 -5.53 24.98 -23.87
CA GLU A 79 -5.96 24.15 -24.99
C GLU A 79 -4.89 24.04 -26.11
N LYS A 80 -4.08 25.08 -26.29
CA LYS A 80 -2.94 25.04 -27.23
C LYS A 80 -1.78 24.22 -26.67
N ILE A 81 -1.53 24.30 -25.36
CA ILE A 81 -0.52 23.50 -24.65
C ILE A 81 -0.91 22.01 -24.63
N SER A 82 -2.19 21.67 -24.54
CA SER A 82 -2.63 20.26 -24.55
C SER A 82 -2.30 19.54 -25.87
N LYS A 83 -2.21 20.30 -26.97
CA LYS A 83 -1.96 19.82 -28.34
C LYS A 83 -0.48 19.69 -28.72
N VAL A 84 0.44 20.30 -27.96
CA VAL A 84 1.89 20.13 -28.21
C VAL A 84 2.38 18.80 -27.63
N ASN A 85 3.52 18.34 -28.12
CA ASN A 85 4.16 17.12 -27.63
C ASN A 85 4.45 17.18 -26.11
N ILE A 86 4.44 16.00 -25.49
CA ILE A 86 4.54 15.85 -24.04
C ILE A 86 5.84 16.42 -23.46
N THR A 87 6.93 16.45 -24.23
CA THR A 87 8.21 17.04 -23.82
C THR A 87 8.09 18.55 -23.69
N THR A 88 7.55 19.21 -24.72
CA THR A 88 7.30 20.65 -24.73
C THR A 88 6.31 21.05 -23.64
N LYS A 89 5.25 20.25 -23.47
CA LYS A 89 4.25 20.39 -22.41
C LYS A 89 4.90 20.40 -21.02
N ALA A 90 5.73 19.40 -20.71
CA ALA A 90 6.44 19.31 -19.44
C ALA A 90 7.32 20.54 -19.17
N LEU A 91 8.05 21.02 -20.18
CA LEU A 91 8.91 22.20 -20.05
C LEU A 91 8.12 23.48 -19.74
N ILE A 92 7.03 23.73 -20.47
CA ILE A 92 6.19 24.91 -20.25
C ILE A 92 5.59 24.88 -18.83
N LEU A 93 5.07 23.72 -18.41
CA LEU A 93 4.45 23.55 -17.10
C LEU A 93 5.45 23.78 -15.95
N ARG A 94 6.67 23.24 -16.07
CA ARG A 94 7.74 23.47 -15.09
C ARG A 94 8.09 24.96 -14.97
N GLU A 95 8.23 25.67 -16.09
CA GLU A 95 8.53 27.11 -16.07
C GLU A 95 7.39 27.94 -15.49
N LEU A 96 6.13 27.64 -15.83
CA LEU A 96 4.96 28.30 -15.24
C LEU A 96 4.92 28.12 -13.71
N GLN A 97 5.28 26.94 -13.23
CA GLN A 97 5.36 26.66 -11.80
C GLN A 97 6.52 27.41 -11.14
N ALA A 98 7.69 27.44 -11.79
CA ALA A 98 8.89 28.12 -11.31
C ALA A 98 8.68 29.64 -11.15
N ILE A 99 7.94 30.27 -12.06
CA ILE A 99 7.60 31.70 -11.96
C ILE A 99 6.38 31.98 -11.06
N GLY A 100 5.75 30.96 -10.49
CA GLY A 100 4.54 31.09 -9.67
C GLY A 100 3.37 31.70 -10.41
N ALA A 101 3.05 31.18 -11.60
CA ALA A 101 1.86 31.60 -12.34
C ALA A 101 0.57 31.08 -11.66
N THR A 102 -0.44 31.94 -11.51
CA THR A 102 -1.74 31.62 -10.89
C THR A 102 -2.87 31.66 -11.93
N GLY A 103 -4.01 31.04 -11.63
CA GLY A 103 -5.15 30.92 -12.55
C GLY A 103 -4.86 30.12 -13.83
N ILE A 104 -3.86 29.22 -13.80
CA ILE A 104 -3.56 28.31 -14.92
C ILE A 104 -4.42 27.04 -14.73
N PRO A 105 -5.21 26.63 -15.73
CA PRO A 105 -5.93 25.35 -15.68
C PRO A 105 -4.95 24.20 -15.98
N TRP A 106 -4.32 23.68 -14.93
CA TRP A 106 -3.26 22.65 -15.02
C TRP A 106 -3.79 21.35 -15.61
N GLU A 107 -4.97 20.91 -15.18
CA GLU A 107 -5.63 19.74 -15.73
C GLU A 107 -5.83 19.86 -17.25
N SER A 108 -6.30 21.02 -17.72
CA SER A 108 -6.52 21.24 -19.16
C SER A 108 -5.24 21.21 -19.97
N CYS A 109 -4.12 21.70 -19.42
CA CYS A 109 -2.82 21.64 -20.09
C CYS A 109 -2.32 20.19 -20.26
N LEU A 110 -2.70 19.30 -19.33
CA LEU A 110 -2.27 17.91 -19.30
C LEU A 110 -3.15 16.96 -20.14
N LEU A 111 -4.20 17.45 -20.80
CA LEU A 111 -5.02 16.61 -21.69
C LEU A 111 -4.27 16.26 -22.98
N GLU A 112 -4.67 15.15 -23.62
CA GLU A 112 -4.22 14.76 -24.95
C GLU A 112 -5.39 14.39 -25.85
N THR A 113 -5.29 14.68 -27.15
CA THR A 113 -6.28 14.26 -28.14
C THR A 113 -5.67 13.20 -29.05
N ARG A 114 -6.24 11.99 -29.07
CA ARG A 114 -5.81 10.89 -29.94
C ARG A 114 -7.04 10.29 -30.62
N GLU A 115 -6.99 10.09 -31.93
CA GLU A 115 -8.10 9.47 -32.70
C GLU A 115 -9.48 10.11 -32.42
N ASN A 116 -9.54 11.44 -32.35
CA ASN A 116 -10.73 12.22 -31.99
C ASN A 116 -11.33 11.91 -30.59
N SER A 117 -10.56 11.27 -29.71
CA SER A 117 -10.91 11.06 -28.31
C SER A 117 -9.98 11.86 -27.39
N LEU A 118 -10.51 12.27 -26.24
CA LEU A 118 -9.76 13.02 -25.24
C LEU A 118 -9.22 12.05 -24.17
N TRP A 119 -7.95 12.22 -23.82
CA TRP A 119 -7.20 11.36 -22.91
C TRP A 119 -6.71 12.18 -21.73
N ARG A 120 -6.82 11.60 -20.53
CA ARG A 120 -6.44 12.25 -19.27
C ARG A 120 -5.11 11.71 -18.78
N PHE A 121 -4.28 12.60 -18.25
CA PHE A 121 -3.08 12.22 -17.54
C PHE A 121 -3.43 11.61 -16.17
N LYS A 122 -3.08 10.34 -15.97
CA LYS A 122 -3.31 9.60 -14.74
C LYS A 122 -2.32 10.07 -13.66
N LYS A 123 -2.80 10.93 -12.77
CA LYS A 123 -2.05 11.38 -11.58
C LYS A 123 -1.98 10.24 -10.55
N PRO A 124 -0.86 10.09 -9.82
CA PRO A 124 -0.81 9.23 -8.65
C PRO A 124 -1.88 9.61 -7.62
N ARG A 125 -2.27 8.63 -6.81
CA ARG A 125 -3.27 8.79 -5.75
C ARG A 125 -2.55 8.73 -4.39
N ARG A 126 -2.45 9.85 -3.67
CA ARG A 126 -1.80 9.94 -2.35
C ARG A 126 -2.50 10.97 -1.47
N THR A 127 -2.35 10.81 -0.16
CA THR A 127 -2.82 11.78 0.82
C THR A 127 -1.94 13.03 0.82
N MET A 128 -2.57 14.20 0.71
CA MET A 128 -1.89 15.50 0.78
C MET A 128 -2.61 16.45 1.73
N ALA A 129 -1.85 17.32 2.39
CA ALA A 129 -2.35 18.29 3.35
C ALA A 129 -1.93 19.72 2.97
N TYR A 130 -2.75 20.70 3.37
CA TYR A 130 -2.50 22.12 3.12
C TYR A 130 -2.97 22.98 4.30
N GLY A 131 -2.26 24.07 4.57
CA GLY A 131 -2.66 25.12 5.50
C GLY A 131 -1.94 25.05 6.85
N GLN A 132 -2.63 25.40 7.94
CA GLN A 132 -2.00 25.49 9.26
C GLN A 132 -1.60 24.11 9.81
N ASN A 133 -0.34 23.98 10.22
CA ASN A 133 0.29 22.79 10.79
C ASN A 133 0.81 23.03 12.23
N ALA A 134 0.28 24.04 12.93
CA ALA A 134 0.54 24.22 14.35
C ALA A 134 0.30 22.90 15.12
N GLU A 135 1.22 22.56 16.01
CA GLU A 135 1.21 21.31 16.77
C GLU A 135 1.28 20.05 15.90
N GLY A 136 1.85 20.11 14.69
CA GLY A 136 2.09 18.93 13.84
C GLY A 136 0.83 18.24 13.30
N LYS A 137 -0.35 18.87 13.43
CA LYS A 137 -1.66 18.26 13.16
C LYS A 137 -1.88 17.81 11.72
N LEU A 138 -1.05 18.21 10.75
CA LEU A 138 -1.18 17.75 9.36
C LEU A 138 -0.41 16.46 9.07
N GLY A 139 0.54 16.05 9.93
CA GLY A 139 1.27 14.80 9.70
C GLY A 139 2.29 14.85 8.55
N ILE A 140 2.75 16.04 8.16
CA ILE A 140 3.61 16.28 6.97
C ILE A 140 5.13 16.22 7.27
N GLY A 141 5.52 15.79 8.46
CA GLY A 141 6.92 15.60 8.86
C GLY A 141 7.75 16.89 8.98
N THR A 142 7.12 18.06 9.03
CA THR A 142 7.80 19.35 9.21
C THR A 142 7.28 20.10 10.43
N LYS A 143 8.16 20.89 11.05
CA LYS A 143 7.85 21.80 12.17
C LYS A 143 7.33 23.17 11.70
N GLU A 144 7.25 23.40 10.39
CA GLU A 144 6.65 24.60 9.83
C GLU A 144 5.20 24.75 10.29
N LEU A 145 4.84 25.96 10.71
CA LEU A 145 3.53 26.24 11.31
C LEU A 145 2.40 26.33 10.28
N THR A 146 2.74 26.54 9.01
CA THR A 146 1.82 26.66 7.87
C THR A 146 2.48 26.16 6.60
N THR A 147 1.70 25.62 5.67
CA THR A 147 2.17 25.28 4.33
C THR A 147 1.42 26.09 3.27
N ASP A 148 2.18 26.64 2.33
CA ASP A 148 1.64 27.45 1.22
C ASP A 148 1.30 26.60 -0.02
N GLY A 149 1.55 25.29 0.05
CA GLY A 149 1.25 24.32 -1.00
C GLY A 149 0.78 22.98 -0.42
N LEU A 150 0.30 22.10 -1.30
CA LEU A 150 -0.07 20.74 -0.95
C LEU A 150 1.20 19.93 -0.64
N MET A 151 1.27 19.39 0.57
CA MET A 151 2.38 18.58 1.06
C MET A 151 1.93 17.13 1.24
N THR A 152 2.76 16.17 0.87
CA THR A 152 2.46 14.75 1.07
C THR A 152 2.37 14.39 2.55
N VAL A 153 1.37 13.60 2.92
CA VAL A 153 1.25 12.97 4.24
C VAL A 153 1.70 11.53 4.08
N GLU A 154 2.86 11.19 4.64
CA GLU A 154 3.39 9.83 4.58
C GLU A 154 2.60 8.91 5.52
N LEU A 155 1.83 8.01 4.92
CA LEU A 155 1.05 7.00 5.61
C LEU A 155 1.50 5.61 5.14
N PRO A 156 1.68 4.65 6.06
CA PRO A 156 2.11 3.31 5.72
C PRO A 156 0.99 2.43 5.18
N VAL A 157 -0.23 2.97 5.05
CA VAL A 157 -1.44 2.26 4.63
C VAL A 157 -2.40 3.20 3.90
N ASP A 158 -3.25 2.63 3.06
CA ASP A 158 -4.36 3.33 2.44
C ASP A 158 -5.47 3.67 3.46
N ILE A 159 -5.96 4.90 3.35
CA ILE A 159 -6.95 5.46 4.28
C ILE A 159 -8.33 5.57 3.65
N VAL A 160 -9.36 5.39 4.47
CA VAL A 160 -10.78 5.48 4.08
C VAL A 160 -11.49 6.67 4.73
N ASP A 161 -10.92 7.25 5.79
CA ASP A 161 -11.44 8.47 6.40
C ASP A 161 -10.37 9.22 7.19
N VAL A 162 -10.58 10.53 7.36
CA VAL A 162 -9.71 11.42 8.12
C VAL A 162 -10.57 12.27 9.05
N VAL A 163 -10.12 12.46 10.28
CA VAL A 163 -10.79 13.34 11.24
C VAL A 163 -9.77 14.33 11.79
N ILE A 164 -9.93 15.60 11.41
CA ILE A 164 -9.03 16.68 11.79
C ILE A 164 -9.57 17.39 13.05
N GLY A 165 -8.85 17.26 14.16
CA GLY A 165 -9.10 17.98 15.40
C GLY A 165 -8.43 19.36 15.42
N LYS A 166 -8.42 20.01 16.59
CA LYS A 166 -7.76 21.33 16.72
C LYS A 166 -6.23 21.23 16.65
N ASN A 167 -5.68 20.23 17.36
CA ASN A 167 -4.25 20.05 17.59
C ASN A 167 -3.73 18.64 17.23
N HIS A 168 -4.58 17.81 16.62
CA HIS A 168 -4.23 16.44 16.22
C HIS A 168 -5.15 15.99 15.08
N THR A 169 -4.75 14.97 14.35
CA THR A 169 -5.54 14.32 13.30
C THR A 169 -5.51 12.82 13.50
N ILE A 170 -6.65 12.17 13.23
CA ILE A 170 -6.77 10.71 13.18
C ILE A 170 -7.08 10.28 11.75
N PHE A 171 -6.34 9.31 11.26
CA PHE A 171 -6.52 8.65 9.98
C PHE A 171 -7.04 7.24 10.23
N ARG A 172 -8.02 6.82 9.43
CA ARG A 172 -8.59 5.47 9.49
C ARG A 172 -8.21 4.70 8.23
N ALA A 173 -7.56 3.57 8.41
CA ALA A 173 -7.19 2.65 7.34
C ALA A 173 -8.34 1.71 6.95
N LYS A 174 -8.25 1.09 5.77
CA LYS A 174 -9.27 0.14 5.26
C LYS A 174 -9.46 -1.08 6.16
N ASN A 175 -8.37 -1.57 6.76
CA ASN A 175 -8.36 -2.69 7.71
C ASN A 175 -8.89 -2.33 9.11
N GLY A 176 -9.33 -1.08 9.34
CA GLY A 176 -9.81 -0.60 10.63
C GLY A 176 -8.71 -0.09 11.58
N GLU A 177 -7.44 -0.16 11.18
CA GLU A 177 -6.33 0.42 11.95
C GLU A 177 -6.42 1.95 11.97
N LEU A 178 -5.94 2.53 13.09
CA LEU A 178 -5.95 3.97 13.31
C LEU A 178 -4.54 4.50 13.41
N TYR A 179 -4.31 5.64 12.75
CA TYR A 179 -3.06 6.38 12.80
C TYR A 179 -3.33 7.80 13.28
N GLY A 180 -2.41 8.39 14.02
CA GLY A 180 -2.56 9.71 14.61
C GLY A 180 -1.32 10.57 14.45
N CYS A 181 -1.51 11.88 14.34
CA CYS A 181 -0.43 12.86 14.42
C CYS A 181 -0.88 14.10 15.20
N GLY A 182 0.10 14.89 15.64
CA GLY A 182 -0.07 16.11 16.42
C GLY A 182 0.25 15.93 17.91
N LYS A 183 -0.44 16.66 18.80
CA LYS A 183 -0.20 16.54 20.27
C LYS A 183 -0.55 15.16 20.80
N MET A 184 0.45 14.45 21.32
CA MET A 184 0.34 13.04 21.73
C MET A 184 -0.72 12.81 22.81
N LYS A 185 -0.83 13.72 23.79
CA LYS A 185 -1.80 13.61 24.90
C LYS A 185 -3.27 13.46 24.47
N ASN A 186 -3.60 13.85 23.23
CA ASN A 186 -4.97 13.84 22.71
C ASN A 186 -5.37 12.51 22.05
N PHE A 187 -4.42 11.64 21.70
CA PHE A 187 -4.70 10.42 20.93
C PHE A 187 -3.88 9.19 21.31
N MET A 188 -2.81 9.34 22.10
CA MET A 188 -1.95 8.25 22.55
C MET A 188 -2.13 8.03 24.06
N GLU A 189 -2.30 6.77 24.47
CA GLU A 189 -2.44 6.41 25.88
C GLU A 189 -1.15 6.65 26.68
N GLY A 190 -1.30 6.95 27.98
CA GLY A 190 -0.17 7.13 28.90
C GLY A 190 0.56 8.48 28.77
N MET A 191 0.15 9.33 27.81
CA MET A 191 0.80 10.63 27.52
C MET A 191 0.16 11.80 28.27
N GLU A 192 -0.35 11.56 29.48
CA GLU A 192 -0.95 12.61 30.31
C GLU A 192 0.08 13.72 30.60
N ASN A 193 -0.30 15.00 30.44
CA ASN A 193 0.57 16.17 30.60
C ASN A 193 1.77 16.28 29.63
N SER A 194 1.88 15.41 28.62
CA SER A 194 2.91 15.55 27.59
C SER A 194 2.63 16.75 26.67
N GLU A 195 3.64 17.57 26.41
CA GLU A 195 3.62 18.60 25.37
C GLU A 195 4.33 18.14 24.08
N GLU A 196 4.72 16.86 24.00
CA GLU A 196 5.33 16.31 22.81
C GLU A 196 4.34 16.23 21.64
N THR A 197 4.90 16.44 20.45
CA THR A 197 4.17 16.51 19.20
C THR A 197 4.79 15.57 18.19
N ILE A 198 3.93 14.77 17.56
CA ILE A 198 4.31 13.88 16.48
C ILE A 198 3.96 14.54 15.15
N TYR A 199 4.95 14.68 14.28
CA TYR A 199 4.81 15.38 13.00
C TYR A 199 4.51 14.44 11.83
N THR A 200 4.57 13.12 12.01
CA THR A 200 4.27 12.09 11.01
C THR A 200 3.27 11.08 11.60
N PRO A 201 2.27 10.58 10.85
CA PRO A 201 1.29 9.64 11.40
C PRO A 201 1.94 8.42 12.06
N VAL A 202 1.51 8.09 13.28
CA VAL A 202 1.93 6.89 14.01
C VAL A 202 0.72 6.00 14.30
N LYS A 203 0.92 4.68 14.31
CA LYS A 203 -0.14 3.71 14.61
C LYS A 203 -0.58 3.81 16.07
N LEU A 204 -1.90 3.75 16.30
CA LEU A 204 -2.48 3.69 17.65
C LEU A 204 -2.63 2.21 18.06
N GLU A 205 -1.64 1.68 18.79
CA GLU A 205 -1.67 0.29 19.29
C GLU A 205 -2.78 0.03 20.33
N SER A 206 -3.23 1.10 21.02
CA SER A 206 -4.25 1.02 22.09
C SER A 206 -5.65 0.68 21.59
N TYR A 207 -5.86 0.64 20.27
CA TYR A 207 -7.13 0.28 19.67
C TYR A 207 -6.94 -0.79 18.59
N ARG A 208 -7.54 -1.96 18.81
CA ARG A 208 -7.70 -3.01 17.79
C ARG A 208 -9.18 -3.33 17.63
N LEU A 209 -9.61 -3.36 16.38
CA LEU A 209 -10.94 -3.82 15.98
C LEU A 209 -11.00 -5.35 16.18
N SER A 210 -12.14 -5.88 16.64
CA SER A 210 -12.33 -7.33 16.72
C SER A 210 -12.39 -7.94 15.31
N GLU A 211 -11.97 -9.20 15.15
CA GLU A 211 -12.11 -9.94 13.88
C GLU A 211 -13.57 -10.07 13.41
N TYR A 212 -14.52 -9.90 14.33
CA TYR A 212 -15.96 -9.99 14.07
C TYR A 212 -16.65 -8.63 13.83
N ASP A 213 -15.94 -7.52 14.04
CA ASP A 213 -16.50 -6.17 13.94
C ASP A 213 -16.39 -5.64 12.51
N ASP A 214 -17.43 -4.94 12.05
CA ASP A 214 -17.44 -4.26 10.75
C ASP A 214 -16.69 -2.92 10.81
N PRO A 215 -15.54 -2.75 10.12
CA PRO A 215 -14.76 -1.51 10.14
C PRO A 215 -15.54 -0.28 9.67
N SER A 216 -16.56 -0.47 8.83
CA SER A 216 -17.36 0.63 8.27
C SER A 216 -18.21 1.35 9.33
N LYS A 217 -18.52 0.67 10.44
CA LYS A 217 -19.35 1.19 11.53
C LYS A 217 -18.55 1.96 12.59
N LEU A 218 -17.22 1.96 12.49
CA LEU A 218 -16.34 2.69 13.39
C LEU A 218 -16.57 4.20 13.28
N LYS A 219 -16.88 4.85 14.41
CA LYS A 219 -17.09 6.30 14.48
C LYS A 219 -15.95 6.97 15.25
N ILE A 220 -15.32 7.97 14.63
CA ILE A 220 -14.20 8.73 15.20
C ILE A 220 -14.60 10.20 15.33
N ILE A 221 -14.26 10.82 16.46
CA ILE A 221 -14.43 12.26 16.71
C ILE A 221 -13.13 12.80 17.29
N ALA A 222 -12.48 13.72 16.58
CA ALA A 222 -11.35 14.50 17.08
C ALA A 222 -11.87 15.83 17.66
N GLY A 223 -11.74 15.99 18.97
CA GLY A 223 -12.07 17.19 19.72
C GLY A 223 -10.94 18.23 19.71
N ASN A 224 -11.01 19.19 20.64
CA ASN A 224 -9.94 20.17 20.81
C ASN A 224 -8.69 19.53 21.42
N ASP A 225 -8.91 18.65 22.40
CA ASP A 225 -7.92 18.06 23.30
C ASP A 225 -8.25 16.60 23.66
N TYR A 226 -9.12 15.95 22.87
CA TYR A 226 -9.48 14.54 23.03
C TYR A 226 -9.82 13.88 21.70
N THR A 227 -9.75 12.56 21.65
CA THR A 227 -10.22 11.67 20.58
C THR A 227 -11.27 10.71 21.15
N LEU A 228 -12.40 10.55 20.47
CA LEU A 228 -13.40 9.54 20.78
C LEU A 228 -13.52 8.54 19.64
N ILE A 229 -13.38 7.25 19.97
CA ILE A 229 -13.48 6.11 19.06
C ILE A 229 -14.64 5.23 19.57
N SER A 230 -15.61 4.94 18.72
CA SER A 230 -16.79 4.14 19.07
C SER A 230 -16.99 3.03 18.06
N ASP A 231 -17.07 1.79 18.56
CA ASP A 231 -17.49 0.59 17.84
C ASP A 231 -18.86 0.09 18.36
N GLU A 232 -19.29 -1.12 17.97
CA GLU A 232 -20.57 -1.70 18.37
C GLU A 232 -20.62 -2.15 19.85
N HIS A 233 -19.47 -2.27 20.51
CA HIS A 233 -19.32 -2.89 21.82
C HIS A 233 -18.86 -1.92 22.91
N LYS A 234 -18.01 -0.95 22.56
CA LYS A 234 -17.32 -0.04 23.48
C LYS A 234 -17.11 1.34 22.86
N ILE A 235 -16.84 2.29 23.75
CA ILE A 235 -16.39 3.64 23.40
C ILE A 235 -15.09 3.89 24.15
N LEU A 236 -14.03 4.19 23.39
CA LEU A 236 -12.73 4.61 23.88
C LEU A 236 -12.61 6.12 23.72
N ILE A 237 -12.21 6.80 24.79
CA ILE A 237 -11.93 8.24 24.80
C ILE A 237 -10.48 8.39 25.24
N ILE A 238 -9.69 9.17 24.53
CA ILE A 238 -8.29 9.50 24.86
C ILE A 238 -8.16 11.02 24.91
N GLY A 239 -7.41 11.57 25.86
CA GLY A 239 -7.21 12.99 26.09
C GLY A 239 -8.12 13.60 27.15
N ASN A 240 -8.12 14.93 27.19
CA ASN A 240 -8.82 15.72 28.21
C ASN A 240 -10.31 15.86 27.86
N PHE A 241 -11.09 14.83 28.17
CA PHE A 241 -12.55 14.85 28.07
C PHE A 241 -13.17 15.09 29.44
N ASP A 242 -14.15 15.99 29.51
CA ASP A 242 -14.87 16.35 30.74
C ASP A 242 -15.51 15.10 31.38
N SER A 243 -14.81 14.52 32.36
CA SER A 243 -15.15 13.25 33.01
C SER A 243 -16.46 13.33 33.80
N LEU A 244 -16.90 14.54 34.17
CA LEU A 244 -18.20 14.81 34.81
C LEU A 244 -19.40 14.58 33.87
N ARG A 245 -19.16 14.39 32.57
CA ARG A 245 -20.21 14.08 31.57
C ARG A 245 -20.28 12.59 31.22
N VAL A 246 -19.50 11.72 31.87
CA VAL A 246 -19.33 10.32 31.48
C VAL A 246 -19.98 9.39 32.51
N ASN A 247 -21.04 8.69 32.08
CA ASN A 247 -21.67 7.59 32.84
C ASN A 247 -21.20 6.22 32.29
N ASN A 248 -21.31 5.16 33.11
CA ASN A 248 -21.02 3.76 32.75
C ASN A 248 -19.55 3.45 32.36
N ILE A 249 -18.59 4.04 33.07
CA ILE A 249 -17.16 3.78 32.87
C ILE A 249 -16.85 2.30 33.20
N ARG A 250 -16.26 1.59 32.24
CA ARG A 250 -15.79 0.20 32.39
C ARG A 250 -14.36 0.16 32.92
N ALA A 251 -13.50 1.04 32.41
CA ALA A 251 -12.12 1.18 32.81
C ALA A 251 -11.62 2.60 32.48
N SER A 252 -10.60 3.06 33.18
CA SER A 252 -9.95 4.35 32.90
C SER A 252 -8.46 4.27 33.23
N GLY A 253 -7.66 5.06 32.53
CA GLY A 253 -6.24 5.25 32.78
C GLY A 253 -5.87 6.73 32.88
N PRO A 254 -4.58 7.06 32.80
CA PRO A 254 -4.05 8.43 33.01
C PRO A 254 -4.72 9.48 32.12
N ASN A 255 -4.88 9.20 30.83
CA ASN A 255 -5.52 10.09 29.86
C ASN A 255 -6.53 9.37 28.96
N TRP A 256 -7.14 8.28 29.42
CA TRP A 256 -8.12 7.54 28.62
C TRP A 256 -9.24 6.92 29.44
N ILE A 257 -10.39 6.68 28.81
CA ILE A 257 -11.60 6.12 29.41
C ILE A 257 -12.23 5.13 28.42
N ILE A 258 -12.60 3.93 28.91
CA ILE A 258 -13.40 2.94 28.19
C ILE A 258 -14.78 2.84 28.87
N ARG A 259 -15.85 2.87 28.09
CA ARG A 259 -17.22 2.61 28.57
C ARG A 259 -17.97 1.62 27.68
N ASN A 260 -19.00 0.97 28.24
CA ASN A 260 -19.89 0.12 27.47
C ASN A 260 -20.65 0.94 26.44
N TYR A 261 -20.90 0.35 25.27
CA TYR A 261 -21.82 0.94 24.30
C TYR A 261 -23.23 0.95 24.90
N THR A 262 -23.76 2.15 25.21
CA THR A 262 -25.18 2.33 25.51
C THR A 262 -25.84 2.97 24.31
N ALA A 263 -27.02 2.47 23.92
CA ALA A 263 -27.85 3.08 22.88
C ALA A 263 -28.33 4.50 23.23
N GLU A 264 -27.96 5.02 24.42
CA GLU A 264 -28.01 6.44 24.71
C GLU A 264 -27.19 7.18 23.65
N LYS A 265 -27.86 8.06 22.91
CA LYS A 265 -27.31 8.92 21.87
C LYS A 265 -25.90 9.40 22.24
N ILE A 266 -24.84 8.67 21.84
CA ILE A 266 -23.50 9.25 21.57
C ILE A 266 -23.84 10.49 20.80
N PRO A 267 -23.63 11.71 21.36
CA PRO A 267 -24.38 12.92 21.05
C PRO A 267 -24.80 12.78 19.63
N SER A 268 -26.06 12.33 19.47
CA SER A 268 -26.54 11.94 18.15
C SER A 268 -26.15 13.12 17.30
N LYS A 269 -25.86 12.91 16.03
CA LYS A 269 -26.38 13.92 15.13
C LYS A 269 -27.85 14.14 15.60
N LYS A 270 -28.12 15.19 16.40
CA LYS A 270 -29.08 16.17 15.94
C LYS A 270 -28.64 16.28 14.50
N GLY A 271 -29.42 15.69 13.60
CA GLY A 271 -29.32 16.03 12.21
C GLY A 271 -29.39 17.56 12.22
N GLY A 272 -28.22 18.18 12.25
CA GLY A 272 -28.09 19.44 11.63
C GLY A 272 -28.06 19.07 10.16
N PRO A 273 -28.99 19.56 9.34
CA PRO A 273 -28.48 20.09 8.08
C PRO A 273 -27.26 20.95 8.45
N ASP A 274 -26.14 20.78 7.75
CA ASP A 274 -25.05 21.75 7.68
C ASP A 274 -25.03 22.78 8.82
N GLU A 275 -24.19 22.56 9.84
CA GLU A 275 -24.07 23.49 10.99
C GLU A 275 -24.12 24.92 10.48
N CYS A 276 -25.20 25.63 10.82
CA CYS A 276 -25.41 27.03 10.48
C CYS A 276 -24.24 27.85 11.02
N ALA A 277 -23.19 27.97 10.22
CA ALA A 277 -22.03 28.77 10.51
C ALA A 277 -22.37 30.20 10.11
N ASN A 278 -22.24 31.09 11.09
CA ASN A 278 -22.17 32.51 10.82
C ASN A 278 -20.80 32.78 10.23
N ILE A 279 -20.76 33.10 8.94
CA ILE A 279 -19.56 33.66 8.31
C ILE A 279 -19.77 35.16 8.13
N TYR A 280 -18.69 35.91 8.25
CA TYR A 280 -18.65 37.31 7.86
C TYR A 280 -18.04 37.33 6.48
N VAL A 281 -18.64 38.04 5.52
CA VAL A 281 -18.14 38.09 4.13
C VAL A 281 -17.99 39.53 3.72
N TYR A 282 -16.89 39.87 3.04
CA TYR A 282 -16.70 41.19 2.48
C TYR A 282 -17.68 41.46 1.33
N ALA A 283 -18.30 42.63 1.37
CA ALA A 283 -19.09 43.14 0.27
C ALA A 283 -18.30 44.16 -0.55
N HIS A 284 -18.73 44.35 -1.79
CA HIS A 284 -18.20 45.32 -2.75
C HIS A 284 -18.11 46.78 -2.22
N ASP A 285 -18.86 47.12 -1.16
CA ASP A 285 -18.81 48.43 -0.49
C ASP A 285 -17.76 48.52 0.62
N GLY A 286 -16.92 47.48 0.78
CA GLY A 286 -15.89 47.39 1.80
C GLY A 286 -16.40 47.01 3.20
N MET A 287 -17.71 46.77 3.37
CA MET A 287 -18.29 46.35 4.65
C MET A 287 -18.39 44.83 4.76
N THR A 288 -18.19 44.28 5.95
CA THR A 288 -18.42 42.86 6.23
C THR A 288 -19.88 42.61 6.56
N ARG A 289 -20.48 41.58 5.95
CA ARG A 289 -21.87 41.19 6.19
C ARG A 289 -21.94 39.78 6.74
N LYS A 290 -22.83 39.57 7.72
CA LYS A 290 -23.04 38.26 8.34
C LYS A 290 -23.98 37.40 7.48
N ILE A 291 -23.52 36.22 7.11
CA ILE A 291 -24.25 35.24 6.31
C ILE A 291 -24.43 33.95 7.11
N HIS A 292 -25.63 33.40 7.06
CA HIS A 292 -25.97 32.10 7.63
C HIS A 292 -25.94 31.04 6.52
N ILE A 293 -24.99 30.11 6.57
CA ILE A 293 -24.93 28.98 5.64
C ILE A 293 -25.86 27.88 6.17
N HIS A 294 -26.98 27.60 5.52
CA HIS A 294 -28.01 26.70 6.06
C HIS A 294 -28.04 25.33 5.37
N ASN A 295 -27.47 25.25 4.16
CA ASN A 295 -26.94 24.04 3.55
C ASN A 295 -25.92 24.41 2.44
N GLN A 296 -25.08 23.48 1.96
CA GLN A 296 -24.09 23.64 0.87
C GLN A 296 -24.65 24.13 -0.50
N THR A 297 -25.84 24.73 -0.55
CA THR A 297 -26.45 25.31 -1.76
C THR A 297 -27.24 26.59 -1.48
N LYS A 298 -27.51 26.94 -0.22
CA LYS A 298 -28.37 28.09 0.15
C LYS A 298 -27.80 28.84 1.34
N CYS A 299 -27.52 30.12 1.11
CA CYS A 299 -27.11 31.05 2.15
C CYS A 299 -28.26 32.02 2.46
N HIS A 300 -28.52 32.28 3.74
CA HIS A 300 -29.50 33.29 4.17
C HIS A 300 -28.77 34.51 4.73
N SER A 301 -29.13 35.69 4.24
CA SER A 301 -28.69 36.94 4.87
C SER A 301 -29.49 37.19 6.17
N ALA A 302 -29.00 38.10 7.01
CA ALA A 302 -29.73 38.57 8.20
C ALA A 302 -31.14 39.16 7.89
N ALA A 303 -31.45 39.43 6.61
CA ALA A 303 -32.75 39.90 6.13
C ALA A 303 -33.66 38.76 5.58
N HIS A 304 -33.33 37.48 5.83
CA HIS A 304 -34.06 36.28 5.34
C HIS A 304 -34.12 36.10 3.81
N ALA A 305 -33.34 36.84 3.03
CA ALA A 305 -33.20 36.60 1.58
C ALA A 305 -32.27 35.40 1.33
N THR A 306 -32.69 34.46 0.47
CA THR A 306 -31.86 33.33 0.03
C THR A 306 -30.94 33.81 -1.09
N LEU A 307 -29.63 33.70 -0.89
CA LEU A 307 -28.60 34.03 -1.88
C LEU A 307 -28.06 32.72 -2.48
N SER A 308 -28.10 32.61 -3.81
CA SER A 308 -27.40 31.57 -4.56
C SER A 308 -25.91 31.92 -4.66
N ILE A 309 -25.03 30.92 -4.65
CA ILE A 309 -23.59 31.11 -4.90
C ILE A 309 -23.33 30.90 -6.38
N PHE A 310 -22.71 31.88 -7.04
CA PHE A 310 -22.17 31.77 -8.39
C PHE A 310 -20.70 31.37 -8.32
N PHE A 311 -20.36 30.25 -8.96
CA PHE A 311 -18.99 29.76 -9.04
C PHE A 311 -18.39 30.13 -10.40
N ARG A 312 -17.14 30.57 -10.35
CA ARG A 312 -16.27 30.66 -11.52
C ARG A 312 -15.03 29.83 -11.24
N VAL A 313 -14.74 28.86 -12.11
CA VAL A 313 -13.60 27.96 -11.98
C VAL A 313 -12.59 28.35 -13.06
N ASN A 314 -11.40 28.80 -12.65
CA ASN A 314 -10.38 29.38 -13.52
C ASN A 314 -10.98 30.45 -14.48
N GLY A 315 -11.86 31.31 -13.93
CA GLY A 315 -12.53 32.38 -14.67
C GLY A 315 -13.73 31.97 -15.53
N VAL A 316 -14.05 30.66 -15.63
CA VAL A 316 -15.20 30.15 -16.39
C VAL A 316 -16.40 29.96 -15.47
N PRO A 317 -17.59 30.53 -15.79
CA PRO A 317 -18.78 30.33 -14.97
C PRO A 317 -19.23 28.85 -14.99
N VAL A 318 -19.52 28.30 -13.81
CA VAL A 318 -19.98 26.91 -13.64
C VAL A 318 -21.35 26.91 -12.99
N ASP A 319 -22.23 26.02 -13.44
CA ASP A 319 -23.56 25.87 -12.84
C ASP A 319 -23.45 25.43 -11.37
N SER A 320 -24.20 26.12 -10.53
CA SER A 320 -24.38 25.80 -9.11
C SER A 320 -24.82 24.35 -8.84
N GLU A 321 -25.54 23.70 -9.77
CA GLU A 321 -25.94 22.30 -9.62
C GLU A 321 -24.76 21.34 -9.76
N VAL A 322 -23.82 21.61 -10.67
CA VAL A 322 -22.61 20.79 -10.87
C VAL A 322 -21.69 20.85 -9.64
N MET A 323 -21.70 21.98 -8.94
CA MET A 323 -20.93 22.19 -7.72
C MET A 323 -21.57 21.56 -6.47
N ARG A 324 -22.81 21.09 -6.54
CA ARG A 324 -23.53 20.54 -5.38
C ARG A 324 -22.77 19.35 -4.79
N GLY A 325 -22.40 19.43 -3.51
CA GLY A 325 -21.68 18.37 -2.80
C GLY A 325 -20.17 18.31 -3.04
N LYS A 326 -19.63 19.12 -3.97
CA LYS A 326 -18.21 19.12 -4.35
C LYS A 326 -17.34 20.08 -3.55
N TYR A 327 -17.93 20.97 -2.75
CA TYR A 327 -17.18 22.01 -2.03
C TYR A 327 -17.52 22.10 -0.55
N LYS A 328 -16.60 22.67 0.23
CA LYS A 328 -16.72 22.90 1.67
C LYS A 328 -16.29 24.34 1.97
N ILE A 329 -17.06 25.02 2.82
CA ILE A 329 -16.80 26.42 3.23
C ILE A 329 -16.26 26.43 4.66
N GLY A 330 -15.13 27.10 4.86
CA GLY A 330 -14.56 27.41 6.17
C GLY A 330 -15.20 28.63 6.82
N LYS A 331 -15.06 28.77 8.15
CA LYS A 331 -15.56 29.95 8.87
C LYS A 331 -14.86 31.26 8.49
N ASN A 332 -13.66 31.17 7.93
CA ASN A 332 -12.82 32.27 7.46
C ASN A 332 -13.07 32.64 5.98
N GLU A 333 -14.25 32.32 5.43
CA GLU A 333 -14.64 32.62 4.03
C GLU A 333 -13.92 31.80 2.95
N GLN A 334 -12.93 30.98 3.33
CA GLN A 334 -12.23 30.10 2.40
C GLN A 334 -13.17 29.01 1.90
N VAL A 335 -13.13 28.77 0.59
CA VAL A 335 -13.88 27.73 -0.08
C VAL A 335 -12.89 26.78 -0.74
N PHE A 336 -13.05 25.50 -0.47
CA PHE A 336 -12.33 24.45 -1.17
C PHE A 336 -13.30 23.57 -1.94
N ALA A 337 -12.95 23.21 -3.16
CA ALA A 337 -13.76 22.32 -3.99
C ALA A 337 -12.90 21.19 -4.56
N LEU A 338 -13.51 20.02 -4.73
CA LEU A 338 -12.91 18.87 -5.40
C LEU A 338 -13.69 18.61 -6.68
N ILE A 339 -13.02 18.73 -7.82
CA ILE A 339 -13.65 18.56 -9.13
C ILE A 339 -12.77 17.69 -10.02
N ASP A 340 -13.34 16.60 -10.54
CA ASP A 340 -12.67 15.63 -11.40
C ASP A 340 -11.32 15.15 -10.84
N GLY A 341 -11.23 15.02 -9.51
CA GLY A 341 -10.03 14.59 -8.79
C GLY A 341 -9.05 15.70 -8.43
N ASN A 342 -9.32 16.96 -8.82
CA ASN A 342 -8.46 18.11 -8.60
C ASN A 342 -9.02 19.05 -7.53
N LEU A 343 -8.13 19.59 -6.70
CA LEU A 343 -8.49 20.56 -5.67
C LEU A 343 -8.50 21.98 -6.22
N TYR A 344 -9.48 22.76 -5.76
CA TYR A 344 -9.62 24.17 -6.06
C TYR A 344 -9.77 24.96 -4.76
N SER A 345 -9.24 26.17 -4.73
CA SER A 345 -9.36 27.08 -3.59
C SER A 345 -9.87 28.45 -4.04
N GLY A 346 -10.63 29.11 -3.16
CA GLY A 346 -11.22 30.40 -3.44
C GLY A 346 -11.74 31.08 -2.19
N LYS A 347 -12.27 32.28 -2.36
CA LYS A 347 -12.93 33.04 -1.29
C LYS A 347 -14.34 33.43 -1.71
N LEU A 348 -15.24 33.41 -0.74
CA LEU A 348 -16.61 33.87 -0.94
C LEU A 348 -16.68 35.39 -0.79
N GLU A 349 -17.31 36.07 -1.75
CA GLU A 349 -17.48 37.53 -1.74
C GLU A 349 -18.90 37.95 -2.16
N ILE A 350 -19.38 39.10 -1.68
CA ILE A 350 -20.69 39.65 -2.10
C ILE A 350 -20.51 40.67 -3.24
N ALA A 351 -20.95 40.28 -4.44
CA ALA A 351 -20.91 41.10 -5.64
C ALA A 351 -22.28 41.74 -5.96
N GLN A 352 -22.26 42.91 -6.59
CA GLN A 352 -23.46 43.61 -7.08
C GLN A 352 -23.86 43.06 -8.46
N LYS A 353 -25.13 42.67 -8.63
CA LYS A 353 -25.67 42.12 -9.90
C LYS A 353 -25.59 43.07 -11.10
N ASP A 354 -25.35 44.37 -10.88
CA ASP A 354 -25.11 45.35 -11.96
C ASP A 354 -23.82 45.07 -12.77
N CYS A 355 -22.99 44.11 -12.33
CA CYS A 355 -21.86 43.58 -13.11
C CYS A 355 -22.28 42.51 -14.15
N LEU A 356 -23.58 42.19 -14.26
CA LEU A 356 -24.18 41.26 -15.21
C LEU A 356 -25.42 41.91 -15.86
N ASN A 357 -25.22 42.82 -16.82
CA ASN A 357 -26.22 43.39 -17.76
C ASN A 357 -27.70 43.49 -17.27
N CYS A 358 -28.11 44.62 -16.68
CA CYS A 358 -29.47 45.18 -16.82
C CYS A 358 -29.58 46.61 -16.26
N GLY A 359 -30.43 47.44 -16.87
CA GLY A 359 -30.50 48.90 -16.73
C GLY A 359 -30.92 49.48 -15.37
N THR A 360 -30.63 50.78 -15.22
CA THR A 360 -30.83 51.64 -14.05
C THR A 360 -32.31 51.88 -13.74
N ASP A 361 -32.64 51.98 -12.44
CA ASP A 361 -33.75 52.83 -11.99
C ASP A 361 -33.42 53.56 -10.68
N GLU A 362 -33.94 54.78 -10.63
CA GLU A 362 -33.70 55.84 -9.66
C GLU A 362 -34.46 55.60 -8.35
N THR A 363 -33.78 55.71 -7.21
CA THR A 363 -34.29 56.34 -5.96
C THR A 363 -33.26 56.14 -4.85
N GLY A 364 -32.52 57.21 -4.56
CA GLY A 364 -31.54 57.23 -3.48
C GLY A 364 -32.19 57.30 -2.11
N VAL A 365 -32.07 56.23 -1.31
CA VAL A 365 -32.02 56.23 0.17
C VAL A 365 -31.15 55.04 0.62
N PRO A 366 -30.16 55.20 1.52
CA PRO A 366 -29.25 54.14 1.94
C PRO A 366 -29.75 53.43 3.21
N SER A 367 -30.32 52.24 3.04
CA SER A 367 -30.36 51.14 4.03
C SER A 367 -31.20 50.00 3.47
N LYS A 368 -30.64 48.78 3.51
CA LYS A 368 -31.12 47.48 3.00
C LYS A 368 -30.28 46.98 1.82
N ILE A 369 -29.75 45.78 1.99
CA ILE A 369 -29.26 44.89 0.92
C ILE A 369 -30.23 45.03 -0.25
N ARG A 370 -29.76 45.54 -1.39
CA ARG A 370 -30.58 45.68 -2.60
C ARG A 370 -30.98 44.28 -3.04
N LYS A 371 -32.12 44.13 -3.73
CA LYS A 371 -32.70 42.86 -4.24
C LYS A 371 -31.79 42.11 -5.26
N CYS A 372 -30.53 42.53 -5.39
CA CYS A 372 -29.60 42.30 -6.47
C CYS A 372 -28.17 41.95 -5.98
N ASP A 373 -27.95 41.67 -4.69
CA ASP A 373 -26.65 41.17 -4.23
C ASP A 373 -26.56 39.66 -4.48
N VAL A 374 -25.40 39.16 -4.94
CA VAL A 374 -25.17 37.71 -5.08
C VAL A 374 -23.82 37.31 -4.48
N LEU A 375 -23.74 36.06 -4.01
CA LEU A 375 -22.49 35.48 -3.56
C LEU A 375 -21.71 34.96 -4.76
N MET A 376 -20.45 35.36 -4.87
CA MET A 376 -19.54 34.93 -5.91
C MET A 376 -18.35 34.21 -5.28
N CYS A 377 -17.87 33.17 -5.92
CA CYS A 377 -16.66 32.44 -5.53
C CYS A 377 -15.82 32.17 -6.78
N GLU A 378 -14.67 32.83 -6.85
CA GLU A 378 -13.62 32.51 -7.83
C GLU A 378 -12.78 31.37 -7.27
N LEU A 379 -12.76 30.26 -7.98
CA LEU A 379 -12.04 29.04 -7.64
C LEU A 379 -10.86 28.88 -8.59
N GLU A 380 -9.65 28.85 -8.03
CA GLU A 380 -8.43 28.55 -8.77
C GLU A 380 -7.96 27.13 -8.45
N GLU A 381 -7.48 26.43 -9.49
CA GLU A 381 -6.91 25.10 -9.33
C GLU A 381 -5.65 25.16 -8.47
N MET A 382 -5.60 24.32 -7.44
CA MET A 382 -4.40 24.10 -6.66
C MET A 382 -3.53 23.08 -7.41
N PRO A 383 -2.39 23.48 -8.01
CA PRO A 383 -1.54 22.56 -8.75
C PRO A 383 -1.11 21.41 -7.85
N SER A 384 -1.50 20.19 -8.23
CA SER A 384 -1.27 19.00 -7.45
C SER A 384 -0.65 17.90 -8.33
N PRO A 385 0.40 17.22 -7.84
CA PRO A 385 0.90 16.02 -8.48
C PRO A 385 -0.06 14.84 -8.34
N CYS A 386 -1.04 14.90 -7.42
CA CYS A 386 -1.93 13.80 -7.09
C CYS A 386 -3.40 14.11 -7.42
N ALA A 387 -4.18 13.06 -7.65
CA ALA A 387 -5.65 13.10 -7.70
C ALA A 387 -6.28 12.56 -6.40
N PHE A 388 -7.47 13.06 -6.07
CA PHE A 388 -8.15 12.79 -4.79
C PHE A 388 -9.63 12.41 -4.97
N ASP A 389 -10.20 11.70 -4.00
CA ASP A 389 -11.62 11.31 -4.01
C ASP A 389 -12.46 12.05 -2.96
N ASP A 390 -11.87 12.41 -1.82
CA ASP A 390 -12.49 13.28 -0.81
C ASP A 390 -11.41 14.13 -0.13
N PHE A 391 -11.84 15.14 0.62
CA PHE A 391 -10.98 15.94 1.48
C PHE A 391 -11.70 16.34 2.76
N LYS A 392 -11.00 16.53 3.86
CA LYS A 392 -11.56 17.05 5.11
C LYS A 392 -11.00 18.42 5.39
N LEU A 393 -11.87 19.28 5.91
CA LEU A 393 -11.56 20.67 6.24
C LEU A 393 -11.73 20.86 7.75
N THR A 394 -10.77 21.54 8.37
CA THR A 394 -10.92 22.03 9.74
C THR A 394 -12.13 22.95 9.86
N ARG A 395 -12.78 23.00 11.04
CA ARG A 395 -13.97 23.85 11.25
C ARG A 395 -13.73 25.34 10.95
N ASN A 396 -12.50 25.83 11.07
CA ASN A 396 -12.16 27.21 10.80
C ASN A 396 -11.82 27.49 9.33
N GLY A 397 -11.54 26.45 8.53
CA GLY A 397 -11.09 26.59 7.14
C GLY A 397 -9.60 26.90 6.99
N GLU A 398 -8.79 26.66 8.02
CA GLU A 398 -7.35 27.00 8.05
C GLU A 398 -6.47 25.87 7.55
N SER A 399 -6.96 24.63 7.61
CA SER A 399 -6.24 23.44 7.16
C SER A 399 -7.18 22.43 6.52
N LEU A 400 -6.67 21.70 5.53
CA LEU A 400 -7.35 20.58 4.88
C LEU A 400 -6.42 19.39 4.67
N ILE A 401 -7.01 18.20 4.58
CA ILE A 401 -6.33 16.97 4.15
C ILE A 401 -7.18 16.32 3.07
N ALA A 402 -6.62 16.17 1.87
CA ALA A 402 -7.23 15.46 0.76
C ALA A 402 -6.62 14.07 0.62
N PHE A 403 -7.47 13.11 0.27
CA PHE A 403 -7.08 11.70 0.23
C PHE A 403 -7.86 10.95 -0.84
N THR A 404 -7.33 9.78 -1.13
CA THR A 404 -7.88 8.84 -2.09
C THR A 404 -8.65 7.78 -1.34
N LEU A 405 -9.83 7.44 -1.84
CA LEU A 405 -10.54 6.23 -1.45
C LEU A 405 -10.04 5.13 -2.40
N SER A 406 -9.40 4.09 -1.85
CA SER A 406 -8.92 2.96 -2.65
C SER A 406 -10.02 2.49 -3.60
N ASP A 407 -9.74 2.50 -4.91
CA ASP A 407 -10.67 2.07 -5.95
C ASP A 407 -11.10 0.64 -5.61
N ALA A 408 -12.39 0.44 -5.33
CA ALA A 408 -12.97 -0.89 -5.11
C ALA A 408 -12.90 -1.80 -6.37
N LEU A 409 -12.15 -1.42 -7.41
CA LEU A 409 -12.17 -2.00 -8.75
C LEU A 409 -10.79 -2.18 -9.42
N GLN A 410 -9.66 -2.06 -8.72
CA GLN A 410 -8.40 -2.61 -9.24
C GLN A 410 -7.94 -3.76 -8.36
N LEU A 411 -8.26 -4.96 -8.87
CA LEU A 411 -8.03 -6.29 -8.33
C LEU A 411 -8.84 -6.55 -7.05
N GLU A 412 -9.74 -7.53 -7.12
CA GLU A 412 -9.98 -8.33 -5.92
C GLU A 412 -8.60 -8.64 -5.35
N PRO A 413 -8.36 -8.46 -4.04
CA PRO A 413 -7.23 -9.15 -3.48
C PRO A 413 -7.54 -10.62 -3.75
N LEU A 414 -6.80 -11.19 -4.70
CA LEU A 414 -6.47 -12.61 -4.66
C LEU A 414 -5.71 -12.94 -3.36
N ASP A 415 -5.53 -11.97 -2.46
CA ASP A 415 -4.99 -12.06 -1.13
C ASP A 415 -5.91 -12.85 -0.18
N CYS A 416 -5.93 -14.16 -0.46
CA CYS A 416 -6.26 -15.21 0.47
C CYS A 416 -5.25 -15.28 1.64
N PHE A 417 -4.22 -14.41 1.68
CA PHE A 417 -3.15 -14.45 2.66
C PHE A 417 -3.65 -14.37 4.12
N HIS A 418 -4.67 -13.55 4.39
CA HIS A 418 -5.30 -13.51 5.73
C HIS A 418 -5.97 -14.84 6.10
N LYS A 419 -6.27 -15.70 5.12
CA LYS A 419 -6.87 -17.02 5.29
C LYS A 419 -5.86 -18.16 5.31
N TYR A 420 -4.54 -17.93 5.24
CA TYR A 420 -3.59 -19.05 5.33
C TYR A 420 -3.53 -19.66 6.73
N TYR A 421 -3.60 -20.98 6.79
CA TYR A 421 -3.46 -21.78 8.00
C TYR A 421 -2.35 -22.83 7.84
N PRO A 422 -1.63 -23.15 8.92
CA PRO A 422 -0.64 -24.24 8.92
C PRO A 422 -1.30 -25.63 8.90
N SER A 423 -2.56 -25.74 9.30
CA SER A 423 -3.33 -27.00 9.37
C SER A 423 -4.81 -26.79 9.02
N PHE A 424 -5.53 -27.89 8.77
CA PHE A 424 -6.95 -27.87 8.39
C PHE A 424 -7.84 -27.31 9.50
N ARG A 425 -8.86 -26.54 9.10
CA ARG A 425 -9.97 -26.10 9.96
C ARG A 425 -11.23 -26.87 9.60
N MET A 426 -11.42 -28.01 10.24
CA MET A 426 -12.56 -28.88 9.98
C MET A 426 -13.67 -28.68 11.02
N GLU A 427 -14.92 -28.72 10.57
CA GLU A 427 -16.08 -28.77 11.46
C GLU A 427 -16.09 -30.07 12.31
N PRO A 428 -16.87 -30.10 13.42
CA PRO A 428 -17.10 -31.30 14.19
C PRO A 428 -17.69 -32.41 13.30
N ILE A 429 -17.27 -33.65 13.53
CA ILE A 429 -17.78 -34.80 12.78
C ILE A 429 -19.21 -35.10 13.25
N TYR A 430 -20.21 -34.83 12.41
CA TYR A 430 -21.61 -35.19 12.69
C TYR A 430 -21.88 -36.64 12.25
N LEU A 431 -21.62 -37.61 13.12
CA LEU A 431 -21.98 -39.00 12.88
C LEU A 431 -23.51 -39.18 13.01
N LYS A 432 -24.12 -39.89 12.05
CA LYS A 432 -25.54 -40.24 12.15
C LYS A 432 -25.75 -41.23 13.30
N PRO A 433 -26.75 -41.01 14.19
CA PRO A 433 -27.05 -41.95 15.26
C PRO A 433 -27.51 -43.29 14.69
N ARG A 434 -26.96 -44.39 15.22
CA ARG A 434 -27.36 -45.75 14.85
C ARG A 434 -28.77 -46.06 15.33
N ARG A 435 -29.49 -46.90 14.57
CA ARG A 435 -30.85 -47.37 14.89
C ARG A 435 -30.89 -48.76 15.56
N ASP A 436 -29.75 -49.46 15.65
CA ASP A 436 -29.67 -50.84 16.12
C ASP A 436 -29.09 -50.93 17.56
N PRO A 437 -29.52 -51.92 18.38
CA PRO A 437 -28.99 -52.14 19.72
C PRO A 437 -27.53 -52.63 19.67
N GLU A 438 -26.63 -51.91 20.34
CA GLU A 438 -25.19 -52.11 20.23
C GLU A 438 -24.61 -53.24 21.11
N PRO A 439 -23.46 -53.83 20.70
CA PRO A 439 -22.62 -54.73 21.51
C PRO A 439 -21.95 -54.00 22.70
N SER A 440 -21.34 -54.75 23.63
CA SER A 440 -20.49 -54.17 24.68
C SER A 440 -19.22 -53.56 24.06
N PHE A 441 -18.97 -52.27 24.31
CA PHE A 441 -17.75 -51.57 23.90
C PHE A 441 -16.61 -51.77 24.90
N ASP A 442 -16.36 -53.01 25.29
CA ASP A 442 -15.22 -53.32 26.15
C ASP A 442 -13.89 -53.20 25.36
N GLY A 443 -12.78 -53.09 26.08
CA GLY A 443 -11.48 -52.90 25.45
C GLY A 443 -11.07 -54.04 24.51
N PHE A 444 -11.56 -55.27 24.73
CA PHE A 444 -11.28 -56.41 23.87
C PHE A 444 -12.02 -56.29 22.54
N TYR A 445 -13.30 -55.89 22.58
CA TYR A 445 -14.08 -55.59 21.38
C TYR A 445 -13.42 -54.48 20.55
N LEU A 446 -13.01 -53.38 21.19
CA LEU A 446 -12.37 -52.24 20.51
C LEU A 446 -11.05 -52.65 19.85
N LEU A 447 -10.18 -53.36 20.58
CA LEU A 447 -8.91 -53.84 20.04
C LEU A 447 -9.12 -54.84 18.89
N GLY A 448 -10.02 -55.81 19.04
CA GLY A 448 -10.31 -56.80 18.01
C GLY A 448 -10.89 -56.17 16.74
N THR A 449 -11.79 -55.19 16.89
CA THR A 449 -12.37 -54.45 15.76
C THR A 449 -11.30 -53.63 15.03
N PHE A 450 -10.42 -52.95 15.78
CA PHE A 450 -9.33 -52.17 15.20
C PHE A 450 -8.29 -53.06 14.49
N GLU A 451 -7.91 -54.20 15.08
CA GLU A 451 -6.98 -55.15 14.47
C GLU A 451 -7.56 -55.79 13.20
N PHE A 452 -8.86 -56.11 13.21
CA PHE A 452 -9.58 -56.58 12.02
C PHE A 452 -9.57 -55.51 10.92
N PHE A 453 -9.85 -54.26 11.26
CA PHE A 453 -9.76 -53.13 10.31
C PHE A 453 -8.35 -53.00 9.72
N CYS A 454 -7.31 -52.99 10.56
CA CYS A 454 -5.92 -52.89 10.11
C CYS A 454 -5.54 -54.03 9.15
N SER A 455 -6.00 -55.25 9.42
CA SER A 455 -5.68 -56.44 8.61
C SER A 455 -6.38 -56.47 7.24
N ASN A 456 -7.51 -55.76 7.11
CA ASN A 456 -8.29 -55.70 5.87
C ASN A 456 -8.09 -54.40 5.09
N LEU A 457 -7.22 -53.50 5.55
CA LEU A 457 -6.95 -52.23 4.89
C LEU A 457 -6.01 -52.46 3.69
N ASP A 458 -6.41 -52.01 2.49
CA ASP A 458 -5.56 -52.08 1.30
C ASP A 458 -4.30 -51.21 1.49
N ILE A 459 -3.12 -51.82 1.40
CA ILE A 459 -1.83 -51.12 1.53
C ILE A 459 -1.67 -50.01 0.49
N LYS A 460 -2.33 -50.14 -0.67
CA LYS A 460 -2.36 -49.09 -1.69
C LYS A 460 -3.10 -47.86 -1.19
N ARG A 461 -4.23 -48.03 -0.49
CA ARG A 461 -4.98 -46.94 0.15
C ARG A 461 -4.11 -46.21 1.18
N VAL A 462 -3.32 -46.95 1.97
CA VAL A 462 -2.37 -46.35 2.94
C VAL A 462 -1.25 -45.59 2.23
N SER A 463 -0.73 -46.13 1.13
CA SER A 463 0.37 -45.50 0.38
C SER A 463 -0.10 -44.25 -0.40
N ASP A 464 -1.33 -44.26 -0.91
CA ASP A 464 -1.91 -43.16 -1.70
C ASP A 464 -2.70 -42.16 -0.81
N ALA A 465 -2.68 -42.34 0.52
CA ALA A 465 -3.44 -41.50 1.46
C ALA A 465 -2.97 -40.05 1.52
N TYR A 466 -1.75 -39.77 1.06
CA TYR A 466 -1.19 -38.42 0.92
C TYR A 466 -0.89 -38.11 -0.56
N ASN A 467 -1.14 -36.87 -0.96
CA ASN A 467 -0.82 -36.36 -2.30
C ASN A 467 0.66 -35.95 -2.41
N GLU A 468 1.08 -35.50 -3.59
CA GLU A 468 2.48 -35.15 -3.85
C GLU A 468 2.94 -33.91 -3.06
N ASP A 469 2.02 -33.02 -2.66
CA ASP A 469 2.32 -31.86 -1.81
C ASP A 469 2.48 -32.21 -0.33
N GLY A 470 2.22 -33.46 0.05
CA GLY A 470 2.25 -33.90 1.44
C GLY A 470 0.97 -33.61 2.22
N LEU A 471 -0.15 -33.35 1.53
CA LEU A 471 -1.48 -33.22 2.14
C LEU A 471 -2.25 -34.55 2.11
N PRO A 472 -3.07 -34.85 3.12
CA PRO A 472 -3.92 -36.04 3.14
C PRO A 472 -5.05 -35.95 2.09
N ARG A 473 -5.22 -36.99 1.28
CA ARG A 473 -6.42 -37.17 0.43
C ARG A 473 -7.61 -37.67 1.23
N GLU A 474 -7.36 -38.49 2.25
CA GLU A 474 -8.38 -39.00 3.16
C GLU A 474 -8.26 -38.33 4.53
N ILE A 475 -8.73 -37.08 4.63
CA ILE A 475 -8.55 -36.22 5.82
C ILE A 475 -9.11 -36.90 7.08
N ASP A 476 -10.34 -37.43 7.01
CA ASP A 476 -11.01 -38.08 8.15
C ASP A 476 -10.27 -39.33 8.65
N PHE A 477 -9.64 -40.07 7.74
CA PHE A 477 -8.86 -41.25 8.07
C PHE A 477 -7.67 -40.88 8.97
N VAL A 478 -6.91 -39.84 8.58
CA VAL A 478 -5.75 -39.39 9.35
C VAL A 478 -6.18 -38.68 10.64
N ARG A 479 -7.20 -37.81 10.55
CA ARG A 479 -7.78 -37.10 11.69
C ARG A 479 -8.24 -38.05 12.79
N GLY A 480 -8.98 -39.09 12.44
CA GLY A 480 -9.50 -40.05 13.41
C GLY A 480 -8.39 -40.85 14.09
N LEU A 481 -7.33 -41.26 13.36
CA LEU A 481 -6.17 -41.91 13.96
C LEU A 481 -5.47 -41.00 14.98
N LEU A 482 -5.23 -39.74 14.64
CA LEU A 482 -4.63 -38.75 15.54
C LEU A 482 -5.52 -38.47 16.76
N ALA A 483 -6.83 -38.36 16.56
CA ALA A 483 -7.79 -38.21 17.65
C ALA A 483 -7.79 -39.41 18.60
N LEU A 484 -7.71 -40.65 18.09
CA LEU A 484 -7.56 -41.84 18.91
C LEU A 484 -6.25 -41.84 19.72
N VAL A 485 -5.13 -41.45 19.11
CA VAL A 485 -3.85 -41.30 19.82
C VAL A 485 -3.98 -40.31 20.97
N HIS A 486 -4.62 -39.15 20.74
CA HIS A 486 -4.81 -38.15 21.77
C HIS A 486 -5.78 -38.58 22.88
N PHE A 487 -6.91 -39.18 22.51
CA PHE A 487 -7.96 -39.59 23.44
C PHE A 487 -7.54 -40.78 24.31
N LEU A 488 -6.76 -41.71 23.76
CA LEU A 488 -6.24 -42.88 24.47
C LEU A 488 -4.89 -42.66 25.16
N ARG A 489 -4.38 -41.42 25.16
CA ARG A 489 -3.06 -41.09 25.74
C ARG A 489 -2.91 -41.60 27.17
N LEU A 490 -1.70 -42.06 27.49
CA LEU A 490 -1.40 -42.62 28.79
C LEU A 490 -1.00 -41.51 29.77
N ASP A 491 -1.36 -41.69 31.03
CA ASP A 491 -0.83 -40.89 32.14
C ASP A 491 0.57 -41.40 32.49
N GLU A 492 1.54 -40.49 32.56
CA GLU A 492 2.96 -40.83 32.76
C GLU A 492 3.23 -41.53 34.10
N LYS A 493 2.39 -41.32 35.12
CA LYS A 493 2.59 -41.90 36.45
C LYS A 493 1.98 -43.29 36.58
N THR A 494 0.81 -43.49 35.98
CA THR A 494 0.03 -44.73 36.13
C THR A 494 0.17 -45.69 34.96
N GLY A 495 0.61 -45.21 33.79
CA GLY A 495 0.67 -46.01 32.56
C GLY A 495 -0.69 -46.42 32.01
N HIS A 496 -1.79 -45.87 32.56
CA HIS A 496 -3.17 -46.11 32.13
C HIS A 496 -3.70 -44.92 31.35
N THR A 497 -4.79 -45.13 30.60
CA THR A 497 -5.41 -44.07 29.79
C THR A 497 -5.85 -42.89 30.67
N LYS A 498 -5.21 -41.74 30.45
CA LYS A 498 -5.36 -40.54 31.30
C LYS A 498 -6.80 -40.05 31.34
N VAL A 499 -7.41 -39.87 30.17
CA VAL A 499 -8.79 -39.35 30.03
C VAL A 499 -9.78 -40.20 30.81
N PHE A 500 -9.64 -41.53 30.70
CA PHE A 500 -10.50 -42.47 31.42
C PHE A 500 -10.33 -42.32 32.92
N MET A 501 -9.08 -42.29 33.41
CA MET A 501 -8.77 -42.22 34.84
C MET A 501 -9.23 -40.89 35.47
N ASP A 502 -9.01 -39.77 34.79
CA ASP A 502 -9.40 -38.43 35.24
C ASP A 502 -10.93 -38.25 35.27
N SER A 503 -11.67 -39.04 34.47
CA SER A 503 -13.13 -38.97 34.36
C SER A 503 -13.89 -39.89 35.33
N VAL A 504 -13.19 -40.73 36.10
CA VAL A 504 -13.82 -41.61 37.10
C VAL A 504 -14.02 -40.86 38.42
N ARG A 505 -15.28 -40.65 38.81
CA ARG A 505 -15.65 -40.00 40.07
C ARG A 505 -15.42 -40.92 41.27
N GLU A 506 -15.31 -40.33 42.47
CA GLU A 506 -15.12 -41.07 43.74
C GLU A 506 -16.22 -42.11 44.00
N ASN A 507 -17.44 -41.87 43.52
CA ASN A 507 -18.58 -42.78 43.63
C ASN A 507 -18.54 -43.94 42.60
N HIS A 508 -17.44 -44.11 41.86
CA HIS A 508 -17.28 -45.11 40.79
C HIS A 508 -18.28 -44.98 39.63
N THR A 509 -18.64 -43.74 39.28
CA THR A 509 -19.37 -43.42 38.04
C THR A 509 -18.47 -42.66 37.06
N LEU A 510 -18.74 -42.77 35.75
CA LEU A 510 -18.01 -42.05 34.72
C LEU A 510 -18.67 -40.68 34.48
N ASP A 511 -17.87 -39.63 34.49
CA ASP A 511 -18.33 -38.29 34.11
C ASP A 511 -18.44 -38.16 32.59
N MET A 512 -19.61 -38.55 32.05
CA MET A 512 -19.83 -38.49 30.60
C MET A 512 -19.71 -37.09 30.00
N THR A 513 -19.95 -36.03 30.78
CA THR A 513 -19.75 -34.66 30.29
C THR A 513 -18.26 -34.39 30.10
N ALA A 514 -17.43 -34.74 31.09
CA ALA A 514 -15.98 -34.58 30.99
C ALA A 514 -15.38 -35.42 29.84
N VAL A 515 -15.83 -36.68 29.70
CA VAL A 515 -15.36 -37.57 28.62
C VAL A 515 -15.74 -37.03 27.24
N THR A 516 -16.98 -36.55 27.06
CA THR A 516 -17.43 -35.99 25.78
C THR A 516 -16.67 -34.70 25.45
N THR A 517 -16.44 -33.82 26.42
CA THR A 517 -15.62 -32.62 26.21
C THR A 517 -14.19 -32.97 25.79
N GLU A 518 -13.60 -33.99 26.41
CA GLU A 518 -12.26 -34.45 26.02
C GLU A 518 -12.24 -35.16 24.66
N MET A 519 -13.34 -35.83 24.28
CA MET A 519 -13.51 -36.42 22.95
C MET A 519 -13.58 -35.34 21.87
N GLU A 520 -14.34 -34.26 22.12
CA GLU A 520 -14.38 -33.08 21.24
C GLU A 520 -12.99 -32.44 21.11
N SER A 521 -12.27 -32.28 22.22
CA SER A 521 -10.89 -31.78 22.20
C SER A 521 -9.94 -32.69 21.42
N ALA A 522 -10.09 -34.02 21.54
CA ALA A 522 -9.31 -34.98 20.76
C ALA A 522 -9.60 -34.89 19.25
N LEU A 523 -10.87 -34.69 18.87
CA LEU A 523 -11.28 -34.49 17.47
C LEU A 523 -10.78 -33.17 16.89
N GLU A 524 -10.68 -32.12 17.70
CA GLU A 524 -10.07 -30.84 17.34
C GLU A 524 -8.54 -30.98 17.20
N MET A 525 -7.89 -31.66 18.14
CA MET A 525 -6.46 -31.96 18.06
C MET A 525 -6.13 -32.85 16.85
N GLY A 526 -7.03 -33.75 16.46
CA GLY A 526 -6.93 -34.55 15.24
C GLY A 526 -6.90 -33.72 13.94
N CYS A 527 -7.39 -32.48 13.94
CA CYS A 527 -7.33 -31.58 12.78
C CYS A 527 -5.90 -31.04 12.52
N LYS A 528 -4.99 -31.18 13.50
CA LYS A 528 -3.57 -30.84 13.37
C LYS A 528 -2.83 -31.93 12.60
N ILE A 529 -3.27 -32.18 11.37
CA ILE A 529 -2.69 -33.18 10.48
C ILE A 529 -1.37 -32.66 9.94
N PRO A 530 -0.25 -33.39 10.11
CA PRO A 530 1.03 -32.96 9.60
C PRO A 530 1.07 -33.02 8.07
N VAL A 531 1.69 -32.01 7.48
CA VAL A 531 2.11 -32.02 6.07
C VAL A 531 3.37 -32.89 5.98
N LEU A 532 3.30 -33.98 5.20
CA LEU A 532 4.43 -34.90 5.06
C LEU A 532 5.51 -34.34 4.13
N VAL A 533 6.76 -34.63 4.48
CA VAL A 533 7.96 -34.11 3.83
C VAL A 533 8.83 -35.24 3.34
N VAL A 534 9.42 -35.05 2.16
CA VAL A 534 10.36 -35.98 1.52
C VAL A 534 11.53 -35.22 0.91
N LYS A 535 12.61 -35.92 0.55
CA LYS A 535 13.81 -35.31 -0.02
C LYS A 535 13.58 -34.72 -1.40
N ALA A 536 12.85 -35.41 -2.27
CA ALA A 536 12.59 -34.95 -3.64
C ALA A 536 11.79 -33.64 -3.69
N ASP A 537 12.17 -32.75 -4.62
CA ASP A 537 11.53 -31.44 -4.81
C ASP A 537 10.08 -31.51 -5.28
N MET A 538 9.32 -30.43 -5.02
CA MET A 538 7.92 -30.29 -5.44
C MET A 538 7.71 -30.54 -6.94
N ILE A 539 8.69 -30.18 -7.77
CA ILE A 539 8.66 -30.39 -9.23
C ILE A 539 9.32 -31.69 -9.71
N SER A 540 9.89 -32.49 -8.80
CA SER A 540 10.58 -33.73 -9.15
C SER A 540 9.60 -34.86 -9.48
N LYS A 541 9.87 -35.57 -10.57
CA LYS A 541 9.11 -36.78 -10.96
C LYS A 541 9.22 -37.91 -9.93
N GLU A 542 10.23 -37.89 -9.08
CA GLU A 542 10.47 -38.93 -8.07
C GLU A 542 9.67 -38.70 -6.77
N ARG A 543 9.18 -37.47 -6.55
CA ARG A 543 8.49 -37.07 -5.31
C ARG A 543 7.27 -37.93 -5.02
N GLY A 544 6.44 -38.22 -6.03
CA GLY A 544 5.26 -39.07 -5.85
C GLY A 544 5.60 -40.47 -5.32
N LYS A 545 6.76 -41.04 -5.68
CA LYS A 545 7.20 -42.35 -5.17
C LYS A 545 7.69 -42.25 -3.73
N GLU A 546 8.49 -41.24 -3.40
CA GLU A 546 8.96 -41.01 -2.03
C GLU A 546 7.80 -40.74 -1.08
N MET A 547 6.84 -39.94 -1.52
CA MET A 547 5.68 -39.57 -0.71
C MET A 547 4.79 -40.77 -0.39
N LYS A 548 4.61 -41.70 -1.35
CA LYS A 548 3.90 -42.96 -1.10
C LYS A 548 4.56 -43.81 -0.03
N ASN A 549 5.90 -43.89 -0.04
CA ASN A 549 6.63 -44.62 0.99
C ASN A 549 6.49 -43.93 2.35
N LYS A 550 6.69 -42.60 2.40
CA LYS A 550 6.56 -41.81 3.63
C LYS A 550 5.15 -41.89 4.23
N SER A 551 4.13 -41.80 3.38
CA SER A 551 2.72 -41.94 3.76
C SER A 551 2.44 -43.29 4.39
N ARG A 552 2.92 -44.37 3.74
CA ARG A 552 2.80 -45.73 4.26
C ARG A 552 3.46 -45.88 5.63
N ASP A 553 4.71 -45.44 5.76
CA ASP A 553 5.48 -45.63 6.98
C ASP A 553 4.87 -44.84 8.15
N TYR A 554 4.43 -43.60 7.88
CA TYR A 554 3.76 -42.75 8.87
C TYR A 554 2.44 -43.36 9.36
N LEU A 555 1.55 -43.76 8.45
CA LEU A 555 0.22 -44.26 8.80
C LEU A 555 0.28 -45.63 9.48
N LEU A 556 1.15 -46.53 9.02
CA LEU A 556 1.37 -47.81 9.71
C LEU A 556 1.91 -47.59 11.13
N GLY A 557 2.81 -46.61 11.32
CA GLY A 557 3.30 -46.21 12.64
C GLY A 557 2.19 -45.68 13.56
N LEU A 558 1.30 -44.82 13.06
CA LEU A 558 0.13 -44.36 13.81
C LEU A 558 -0.81 -45.50 14.17
N MET A 559 -1.11 -46.39 13.23
CA MET A 559 -1.99 -47.54 13.47
C MET A 559 -1.41 -48.47 14.55
N GLU A 560 -0.11 -48.77 14.50
CA GLU A 560 0.53 -49.58 15.56
C GLU A 560 0.54 -48.84 16.91
N THR A 561 0.68 -47.50 16.91
CA THR A 561 0.55 -46.69 18.13
C THR A 561 -0.84 -46.81 18.75
N VAL A 562 -1.91 -46.62 17.96
CA VAL A 562 -3.31 -46.77 18.42
C VAL A 562 -3.56 -48.18 18.94
N LYS A 563 -3.08 -49.21 18.23
CA LYS A 563 -3.18 -50.60 18.66
C LYS A 563 -2.50 -50.85 20.00
N ASN A 564 -1.32 -50.27 20.23
CA ASN A 564 -0.62 -50.37 21.51
C ASN A 564 -1.35 -49.61 22.64
N LEU A 565 -1.95 -48.46 22.35
CA LEU A 565 -2.78 -47.73 23.32
C LEU A 565 -4.05 -48.53 23.69
N LEU A 566 -4.70 -49.18 22.73
CA LEU A 566 -5.85 -50.08 22.99
C LEU A 566 -5.44 -51.32 23.79
N ARG A 567 -4.26 -51.89 23.56
CA ARG A 567 -3.69 -52.94 24.41
C ARG A 567 -3.47 -52.46 25.83
N LYS A 568 -2.95 -51.25 26.02
CA LYS A 568 -2.78 -50.63 27.35
C LYS A 568 -4.09 -50.32 28.04
N PHE A 569 -5.12 -49.93 27.28
CA PHE A 569 -6.48 -49.79 27.80
C PHE A 569 -7.02 -51.14 28.31
N ASN A 570 -6.69 -52.25 27.65
CA ASN A 570 -6.98 -53.60 28.13
C ASN A 570 -6.16 -54.06 29.35
N GLU A 571 -5.25 -53.25 29.89
CA GLU A 571 -4.50 -53.54 31.12
C GLU A 571 -5.07 -52.82 32.35
N ILE A 572 -6.20 -52.11 32.23
CA ILE A 572 -6.80 -51.37 33.36
C ILE A 572 -7.19 -52.30 34.53
N PRO A 573 -6.99 -51.86 35.79
CA PRO A 573 -7.31 -52.65 36.98
C PRO A 573 -8.79 -53.07 37.06
N LEU A 574 -9.05 -54.27 37.60
CA LEU A 574 -10.39 -54.85 37.78
C LEU A 574 -11.40 -53.92 38.46
N LYS A 575 -10.95 -53.04 39.36
CA LYS A 575 -11.82 -52.06 40.05
C LYS A 575 -12.52 -51.09 39.09
N TYR A 576 -11.98 -50.86 37.89
CA TYR A 576 -12.54 -50.00 36.85
C TYR A 576 -13.37 -50.76 35.81
N ARG A 577 -13.35 -52.10 35.81
CA ARG A 577 -14.12 -52.95 34.89
C ARG A 577 -15.53 -53.29 35.38
N LYS A 578 -16.01 -52.60 36.41
CA LYS A 578 -17.39 -52.77 36.91
C LYS A 578 -18.40 -52.36 35.82
N ASN A 579 -19.48 -53.14 35.70
CA ASN A 579 -20.51 -53.00 34.66
C ASN A 579 -20.88 -51.52 34.40
N SER A 580 -20.59 -51.05 33.18
CA SER A 580 -20.86 -49.73 32.57
C SER A 580 -19.70 -48.73 32.42
N LEU A 581 -18.66 -48.72 33.27
CA LEU A 581 -17.61 -47.68 33.16
C LEU A 581 -16.77 -47.82 31.88
N GLU A 582 -16.21 -49.01 31.68
CA GLU A 582 -15.41 -49.34 30.50
C GLU A 582 -16.22 -49.22 29.21
N ASN A 583 -17.45 -49.74 29.20
CA ASN A 583 -18.33 -49.68 28.03
C ASN A 583 -18.75 -48.24 27.67
N ASN A 584 -19.03 -47.38 28.65
CA ASN A 584 -19.43 -45.99 28.38
C ASN A 584 -18.25 -45.16 27.82
N PHE A 585 -17.04 -45.39 28.33
CA PHE A 585 -15.84 -44.77 27.76
C PHE A 585 -15.51 -45.36 26.38
N GLY A 586 -15.63 -46.67 26.24
CA GLY A 586 -15.40 -47.39 24.99
C GLY A 586 -16.36 -47.02 23.88
N PHE A 587 -17.60 -46.60 24.21
CA PHE A 587 -18.52 -46.00 23.26
C PHE A 587 -17.92 -44.74 22.61
N CYS A 588 -17.34 -43.83 23.39
CA CYS A 588 -16.67 -42.63 22.85
C CYS A 588 -15.46 -43.00 21.97
N VAL A 589 -14.67 -44.02 22.35
CA VAL A 589 -13.56 -44.53 21.52
C VAL A 589 -14.09 -45.08 20.20
N ASN A 590 -15.19 -45.83 20.24
CA ASN A 590 -15.84 -46.37 19.05
C ASN A 590 -16.40 -45.25 18.15
N GLU A 591 -16.93 -44.17 18.72
CA GLU A 591 -17.40 -43.03 17.92
C GLU A 591 -16.24 -42.36 17.16
N ILE A 592 -15.08 -42.14 17.79
CA ILE A 592 -13.89 -41.67 17.06
C ILE A 592 -13.46 -42.69 16.01
N PHE A 593 -13.47 -43.99 16.34
CA PHE A 593 -13.11 -45.03 15.37
C PHE A 593 -14.08 -45.10 14.18
N ARG A 594 -15.38 -44.85 14.39
CA ARG A 594 -16.37 -44.79 13.31
C ARG A 594 -16.07 -43.68 12.32
N SER A 595 -15.50 -42.56 12.77
CA SER A 595 -15.07 -41.48 11.86
C SER A 595 -13.98 -41.91 10.88
N ILE A 596 -13.26 -43.00 11.17
CA ILE A 596 -12.22 -43.57 10.30
C ILE A 596 -12.83 -44.52 9.27
N THR A 597 -13.88 -45.24 9.65
CA THR A 597 -14.46 -46.34 8.85
C THR A 597 -15.67 -45.93 8.03
N GLU A 598 -16.48 -45.01 8.53
CA GLU A 598 -17.71 -44.53 7.88
C GLU A 598 -17.35 -43.30 7.03
N ARG A 599 -17.37 -43.45 5.70
CA ARG A 599 -17.18 -42.30 4.79
C ARG A 599 -18.35 -41.33 4.95
N THR A 600 -18.05 -40.07 5.21
CA THR A 600 -18.94 -38.97 4.84
C THR A 600 -18.87 -38.87 3.32
N ASP A 601 -20.00 -38.92 2.61
CA ASP A 601 -20.04 -38.88 1.13
C ASP A 601 -19.53 -37.55 0.54
N ASP A 602 -19.15 -36.59 1.39
CA ASP A 602 -18.70 -35.23 1.04
C ASP A 602 -17.22 -34.98 1.37
N SER A 603 -16.33 -36.00 1.32
CA SER A 603 -14.89 -35.73 1.45
C SER A 603 -14.44 -34.90 0.24
N PRO A 604 -13.99 -33.65 0.43
CA PRO A 604 -13.69 -32.77 -0.68
C PRO A 604 -12.54 -33.32 -1.51
N ASP A 605 -12.71 -33.41 -2.82
CA ASP A 605 -11.58 -33.63 -3.74
C ASP A 605 -10.56 -32.51 -3.49
N CYS A 606 -9.33 -32.89 -3.13
CA CYS A 606 -8.23 -31.95 -2.98
C CYS A 606 -7.84 -31.46 -4.40
N PRO A 607 -8.05 -30.18 -4.74
CA PRO A 607 -7.74 -29.63 -6.04
C PRO A 607 -6.23 -29.63 -6.31
N GLU A 608 -5.87 -29.39 -7.57
CA GLU A 608 -4.48 -29.28 -8.00
C GLU A 608 -3.81 -28.03 -7.39
N PRO A 609 -2.54 -28.12 -6.97
CA PRO A 609 -1.84 -27.00 -6.38
C PRO A 609 -1.73 -25.84 -7.38
N VAL A 610 -2.08 -24.64 -6.94
CA VAL A 610 -1.65 -23.43 -7.64
C VAL A 610 -0.23 -23.14 -7.17
N LEU A 611 0.74 -23.42 -8.05
CA LEU A 611 2.13 -23.09 -7.78
C LEU A 611 2.27 -21.57 -7.76
N GLY A 612 2.62 -21.00 -6.61
CA GLY A 612 3.01 -19.60 -6.53
C GLY A 612 4.29 -19.38 -7.31
N THR A 613 4.26 -18.56 -8.36
CA THR A 613 5.49 -18.10 -9.03
C THR A 613 6.17 -17.08 -8.12
N PHE A 614 7.17 -17.51 -7.36
CA PHE A 614 7.94 -16.60 -6.50
C PHE A 614 9.39 -16.43 -7.00
N LYS A 615 10.03 -15.29 -6.71
CA LYS A 615 11.40 -14.91 -7.15
C LYS A 615 12.53 -15.77 -6.53
N ALA A 616 12.21 -16.91 -5.92
CA ALA A 616 13.06 -17.66 -4.96
C ALA A 616 14.31 -18.38 -5.51
N HIS A 617 14.65 -18.28 -6.79
CA HIS A 617 15.80 -19.01 -7.34
C HIS A 617 17.10 -18.20 -7.40
N LEU A 618 17.11 -16.93 -6.96
CA LEU A 618 18.28 -16.08 -7.17
C LEU A 618 19.52 -16.58 -6.42
N PHE A 619 19.42 -16.81 -5.11
CA PHE A 619 20.53 -17.34 -4.30
C PHE A 619 21.06 -18.66 -4.87
N GLU A 620 20.17 -19.61 -5.11
CA GLU A 620 20.52 -20.94 -5.61
C GLU A 620 21.21 -20.87 -6.97
N ASN A 621 20.68 -20.07 -7.91
CA ASN A 621 21.24 -19.90 -9.24
C ASN A 621 22.63 -19.25 -9.17
N THR A 622 22.79 -18.21 -8.35
CA THR A 622 24.08 -17.54 -8.14
C THR A 622 25.09 -18.49 -7.51
N LEU A 623 24.72 -19.21 -6.44
CA LEU A 623 25.59 -20.19 -5.78
C LEU A 623 26.03 -21.30 -6.75
N LYS A 624 25.10 -21.88 -7.52
CA LYS A 624 25.40 -22.89 -8.53
C LYS A 624 26.38 -22.37 -9.59
N ALA A 625 26.20 -21.14 -10.06
CA ALA A 625 27.10 -20.51 -11.03
C ALA A 625 28.52 -20.33 -10.46
N ARG A 626 28.64 -19.86 -9.21
CA ARG A 626 29.93 -19.67 -8.52
C ARG A 626 30.67 -20.99 -8.31
N LEU A 627 29.96 -22.04 -7.87
CA LEU A 627 30.51 -23.38 -7.72
C LEU A 627 30.96 -23.97 -9.06
N ALA A 628 30.16 -23.79 -10.13
CA ALA A 628 30.52 -24.24 -11.48
C ALA A 628 31.78 -23.55 -12.02
N ASN A 629 31.97 -22.26 -11.71
CA ASN A 629 33.15 -21.49 -12.06
C ASN A 629 34.37 -21.77 -11.16
N GLN A 630 34.26 -22.68 -10.18
CA GLN A 630 35.30 -23.00 -9.20
C GLN A 630 35.74 -21.78 -8.36
N GLU A 631 34.84 -20.82 -8.16
CA GLU A 631 35.08 -19.62 -7.34
C GLU A 631 34.86 -19.88 -5.84
N LEU A 632 34.17 -20.98 -5.49
CA LEU A 632 33.86 -21.43 -4.15
C LEU A 632 34.21 -22.91 -3.97
N GLN A 633 34.50 -23.32 -2.74
CA GLN A 633 34.79 -24.71 -2.37
C GLN A 633 33.50 -25.38 -1.85
N GLY A 634 32.90 -26.26 -2.63
CA GLY A 634 31.56 -26.80 -2.34
C GLY A 634 31.44 -27.76 -1.15
N ASP A 635 32.56 -28.16 -0.52
CA ASP A 635 32.61 -29.05 0.64
C ASP A 635 32.44 -28.33 1.99
N GLU A 636 32.47 -27.00 1.99
CA GLU A 636 32.27 -26.23 3.22
C GLU A 636 30.80 -26.22 3.66
N GLU A 637 30.56 -26.43 4.95
CA GLU A 637 29.22 -26.51 5.55
C GLU A 637 28.35 -25.26 5.28
N ARG A 638 28.97 -24.08 5.12
CA ARG A 638 28.25 -22.82 4.86
C ARG A 638 27.55 -22.78 3.49
N TRP A 639 27.92 -23.67 2.56
CA TRP A 639 27.29 -23.82 1.25
C TRP A 639 26.25 -24.93 1.17
N LYS A 640 26.02 -25.66 2.28
CA LYS A 640 24.96 -26.68 2.34
C LYS A 640 23.62 -26.01 2.10
N VAL A 641 23.02 -26.32 0.95
CA VAL A 641 21.71 -25.81 0.54
C VAL A 641 20.62 -26.60 1.25
N LEU A 642 19.66 -25.88 1.81
CA LEU A 642 18.48 -26.40 2.50
C LEU A 642 17.23 -25.94 1.76
N ARG A 643 16.22 -26.82 1.68
CA ARG A 643 14.91 -26.45 1.15
C ARG A 643 14.01 -25.98 2.29
N VAL A 644 13.47 -24.77 2.19
CA VAL A 644 12.37 -24.32 3.05
C VAL A 644 11.09 -24.55 2.26
N GLU A 645 10.10 -25.21 2.85
CA GLU A 645 8.81 -25.46 2.20
C GLU A 645 7.62 -25.23 3.15
N ALA A 646 6.49 -24.88 2.56
CA ALA A 646 5.23 -24.72 3.27
C ALA A 646 4.05 -24.93 2.33
N VAL A 647 2.90 -25.28 2.90
CA VAL A 647 1.63 -25.38 2.19
C VAL A 647 0.61 -24.50 2.91
N GLY A 648 0.25 -23.37 2.31
CA GLY A 648 -0.75 -22.45 2.85
C GLY A 648 -2.16 -22.95 2.56
N LEU A 649 -2.88 -23.40 3.59
CA LEU A 649 -4.27 -23.85 3.48
C LEU A 649 -5.19 -22.63 3.57
N ILE A 650 -6.01 -22.39 2.54
CA ILE A 650 -6.94 -21.23 2.47
C ILE A 650 -8.31 -21.63 3.01
N ASP A 651 -8.81 -22.78 2.55
CA ASP A 651 -10.04 -23.41 2.97
C ASP A 651 -9.92 -24.93 2.81
N ASN A 652 -11.01 -25.69 2.96
CA ASN A 652 -10.99 -27.16 2.87
C ASN A 652 -10.68 -27.69 1.47
N HIS A 653 -10.71 -26.82 0.46
CA HIS A 653 -10.44 -27.16 -0.93
C HIS A 653 -9.14 -26.50 -1.39
N ASN A 654 -8.94 -25.21 -1.16
CA ASN A 654 -7.84 -24.48 -1.79
C ASN A 654 -6.56 -24.47 -0.94
N HIS A 655 -5.43 -24.83 -1.55
CA HIS A 655 -4.09 -24.72 -0.96
C HIS A 655 -3.05 -24.19 -1.94
N HIS A 656 -2.03 -23.53 -1.41
CA HIS A 656 -0.86 -23.07 -2.17
C HIS A 656 0.42 -23.68 -1.62
N ALA A 657 1.23 -24.25 -2.50
CA ALA A 657 2.55 -24.78 -2.16
C ALA A 657 3.64 -23.71 -2.35
N PHE A 658 4.50 -23.56 -1.34
CA PHE A 658 5.62 -22.64 -1.30
C PHE A 658 6.90 -23.41 -1.05
N TRP A 659 7.97 -23.04 -1.76
CA TRP A 659 9.29 -23.58 -1.50
C TRP A 659 10.40 -22.66 -2.02
N MET A 660 11.56 -22.72 -1.36
CA MET A 660 12.77 -22.04 -1.78
C MET A 660 14.02 -22.75 -1.29
N TYR A 661 15.17 -22.36 -1.83
CA TYR A 661 16.47 -22.87 -1.42
C TYR A 661 17.30 -21.81 -0.73
N THR A 662 17.92 -22.19 0.38
CA THR A 662 18.69 -21.26 1.20
C THR A 662 19.76 -21.94 2.04
N THR A 663 20.41 -21.20 2.94
CA THR A 663 21.48 -21.69 3.84
C THR A 663 21.04 -21.62 5.31
N ARG A 664 21.77 -22.32 6.17
CA ARG A 664 21.62 -22.18 7.64
C ARG A 664 21.79 -20.74 8.10
N PHE A 665 22.70 -19.99 7.46
CA PHE A 665 22.93 -18.59 7.79
C PHE A 665 21.67 -17.75 7.54
N HIS A 666 21.03 -17.89 6.37
CA HIS A 666 19.78 -17.17 6.09
C HIS A 666 18.69 -17.49 7.12
N ILE A 667 18.50 -18.77 7.45
CA ILE A 667 17.53 -19.20 8.47
C ILE A 667 17.85 -18.54 9.83
N SER A 668 19.13 -18.51 10.23
CA SER A 668 19.55 -17.88 11.49
C SER A 668 19.32 -16.37 11.53
N CYS A 669 19.38 -15.69 10.38
CA CYS A 669 19.06 -14.26 10.30
C CYS A 669 17.56 -14.00 10.52
N ILE A 670 16.69 -14.98 10.25
CA ILE A 670 15.23 -14.84 10.41
C ILE A 670 14.80 -15.25 11.82
N ASP A 671 15.15 -16.46 12.22
CA ASP A 671 14.85 -17.02 13.55
C ASP A 671 15.77 -18.23 13.77
N GLU A 672 16.73 -18.08 14.70
CA GLU A 672 17.71 -19.13 15.03
C GLU A 672 17.04 -20.43 15.52
N SER A 673 15.89 -20.34 16.19
CA SER A 673 15.19 -21.52 16.72
C SER A 673 14.74 -22.49 15.61
N LEU A 674 14.61 -22.01 14.37
CA LEU A 674 14.27 -22.83 13.22
C LEU A 674 15.36 -23.84 12.86
N LEU A 675 16.62 -23.60 13.27
CA LEU A 675 17.71 -24.52 12.97
C LEU A 675 17.55 -25.89 13.64
N GLU A 676 16.86 -25.95 14.79
CA GLU A 676 16.56 -27.21 15.51
C GLU A 676 15.48 -28.04 14.82
N HIS A 677 14.70 -27.41 13.93
CA HIS A 677 13.58 -28.04 13.22
C HIS A 677 13.96 -28.50 11.80
N ILE A 678 15.22 -28.39 11.41
CA ILE A 678 15.70 -28.88 10.12
C ILE A 678 15.73 -30.41 10.16
N ASP A 679 15.04 -31.04 9.22
CA ASP A 679 15.19 -32.47 8.94
C ASP A 679 16.54 -32.69 8.25
N GLU A 680 17.57 -33.08 9.01
CA GLU A 680 18.92 -33.29 8.48
C GLU A 680 19.02 -34.46 7.50
N GLU A 681 18.10 -35.43 7.58
CA GLU A 681 18.07 -36.57 6.65
C GLU A 681 17.63 -36.11 5.25
N ASN A 682 16.59 -35.27 5.21
CA ASN A 682 16.02 -34.77 3.96
C ASN A 682 16.61 -33.42 3.51
N GLY A 683 17.24 -32.66 4.41
CA GLY A 683 17.72 -31.29 4.15
C GLY A 683 16.59 -30.26 4.02
N VAL A 684 15.48 -30.45 4.76
CA VAL A 684 14.24 -29.68 4.59
C VAL A 684 13.79 -29.03 5.90
N LEU A 685 13.38 -27.78 5.83
CA LEU A 685 12.67 -27.05 6.89
C LEU A 685 11.21 -26.85 6.46
N ASN A 686 10.27 -27.50 7.15
CA ASN A 686 8.85 -27.41 6.83
C ASN A 686 8.10 -26.51 7.83
N LEU A 687 7.59 -25.38 7.34
CA LEU A 687 6.96 -24.38 8.20
C LEU A 687 5.60 -24.80 8.75
N ASN A 688 4.88 -25.72 8.08
CA ASN A 688 3.62 -26.27 8.60
C ASN A 688 3.85 -27.06 9.87
N LEU A 689 4.89 -27.90 9.91
CA LEU A 689 5.22 -28.71 11.08
C LEU A 689 5.62 -27.85 12.28
N ILE A 690 6.38 -26.78 12.04
CA ILE A 690 6.84 -25.85 13.07
C ILE A 690 5.68 -25.12 13.73
N CYS A 691 4.72 -24.65 12.92
CA CYS A 691 3.58 -23.88 13.40
C CYS A 691 2.33 -24.74 13.67
N LEU A 692 2.44 -26.08 13.62
CA LEU A 692 1.30 -27.00 13.69
C LEU A 692 0.49 -26.86 14.98
N HIS A 693 1.18 -26.53 16.08
CA HIS A 693 0.60 -26.45 17.40
C HIS A 693 0.40 -25.02 17.91
N ASP A 694 0.68 -24.01 17.09
CA ASP A 694 0.49 -22.62 17.45
C ASP A 694 -1.00 -22.31 17.71
N SER A 695 -1.27 -21.46 18.71
CA SER A 695 -2.62 -21.02 19.05
C SER A 695 -3.20 -20.02 18.03
N SER A 696 -2.34 -19.43 17.18
CA SER A 696 -2.70 -18.47 16.14
C SER A 696 -1.89 -18.77 14.88
N ASN A 697 -2.46 -18.51 13.70
CA ASN A 697 -1.76 -18.65 12.42
C ASN A 697 -0.82 -17.47 12.10
N GLN A 698 -0.68 -16.48 12.99
CA GLN A 698 0.13 -15.30 12.71
C GLN A 698 1.61 -15.64 12.50
N ARG A 699 2.19 -16.52 13.33
CA ARG A 699 3.60 -16.93 13.19
C ARG A 699 3.84 -17.63 11.85
N PHE A 700 2.93 -18.52 11.44
CA PHE A 700 2.98 -19.17 10.14
C PHE A 700 2.93 -18.15 9.00
N LYS A 701 2.00 -17.19 9.04
CA LYS A 701 1.89 -16.12 8.03
C LYS A 701 3.17 -15.27 7.97
N ASP A 702 3.73 -14.90 9.12
CA ASP A 702 4.98 -14.15 9.19
C ASP A 702 6.12 -14.92 8.49
N PHE A 703 6.23 -16.24 8.71
CA PHE A 703 7.24 -17.05 8.01
C PHE A 703 6.98 -17.19 6.52
N ILE A 704 5.73 -17.40 6.09
CA ILE A 704 5.39 -17.43 4.66
C ILE A 704 5.82 -16.11 3.98
N ASP A 705 5.54 -14.98 4.61
CA ASP A 705 5.89 -13.67 4.07
C ASP A 705 7.40 -13.42 4.02
N VAL A 706 8.13 -13.80 5.07
CA VAL A 706 9.58 -13.58 5.14
C VAL A 706 10.34 -14.50 4.16
N PHE A 707 9.97 -15.78 4.06
CA PHE A 707 10.67 -16.72 3.18
C PHE A 707 10.23 -16.62 1.72
N PHE A 708 8.94 -16.44 1.44
CA PHE A 708 8.42 -16.61 0.07
C PHE A 708 7.81 -15.34 -0.52
N TRP A 709 7.95 -14.18 0.13
CA TRP A 709 7.44 -12.87 -0.30
C TRP A 709 6.16 -12.99 -1.13
N HIS A 710 5.11 -13.32 -0.38
CA HIS A 710 3.78 -13.50 -0.93
C HIS A 710 2.95 -12.21 -0.92
N ARG A 711 3.36 -11.21 -0.12
CA ARG A 711 2.68 -9.91 -0.09
C ARG A 711 3.10 -9.05 -1.29
N ASP A 712 2.22 -8.92 -2.27
CA ASP A 712 2.30 -7.84 -3.28
C ASP A 712 1.78 -6.50 -2.72
N GLU A 713 1.12 -6.50 -1.55
CA GLU A 713 0.58 -5.28 -0.94
C GLU A 713 1.44 -4.73 0.21
N ASP A 714 1.73 -3.44 0.06
CA ASP A 714 2.20 -2.44 1.02
C ASP A 714 3.62 -2.62 1.64
N LEU A 715 4.64 -2.49 0.78
CA LEU A 715 6.05 -2.29 1.17
C LEU A 715 6.24 -1.25 2.29
N LYS A 716 5.32 -0.28 2.44
CA LYS A 716 5.38 0.74 3.48
C LYS A 716 5.08 0.21 4.88
N SER A 717 4.31 -0.87 4.97
CA SER A 717 3.94 -1.51 6.25
C SER A 717 4.91 -2.63 6.65
N PHE A 718 5.86 -2.98 5.78
CA PHE A 718 6.80 -4.07 6.00
C PHE A 718 7.72 -3.76 7.20
N GLN A 719 7.71 -4.66 8.18
CA GLN A 719 8.63 -4.64 9.30
C GLN A 719 9.55 -5.86 9.22
N SER A 720 10.84 -5.60 9.07
CA SER A 720 11.89 -6.60 9.05
C SER A 720 12.09 -7.22 10.43
N LYS A 721 11.92 -8.53 10.56
CA LYS A 721 12.39 -9.31 11.73
C LYS A 721 13.82 -9.86 11.56
N ILE A 722 14.50 -9.48 10.49
CA ILE A 722 15.83 -10.02 10.14
C ILE A 722 16.93 -9.40 11.02
N ASP A 723 17.70 -10.25 11.69
CA ASP A 723 18.88 -9.88 12.48
C ASP A 723 20.16 -10.53 11.92
N VAL A 724 20.86 -9.78 11.05
CA VAL A 724 22.11 -10.24 10.44
C VAL A 724 23.30 -10.08 11.39
N GLN A 725 23.27 -9.11 12.29
CA GLN A 725 24.39 -8.83 13.19
C GLN A 725 24.54 -9.95 14.22
N GLU A 726 23.43 -10.35 14.83
CA GLU A 726 23.41 -11.43 15.81
C GLU A 726 23.80 -12.77 15.15
N ALA A 727 23.26 -13.07 13.96
CA ALA A 727 23.65 -14.25 13.17
C ALA A 727 25.15 -14.24 12.81
N THR A 728 25.68 -13.08 12.42
CA THR A 728 27.11 -12.92 12.11
C THR A 728 27.97 -13.14 13.34
N SER A 729 27.58 -12.63 14.51
CA SER A 729 28.36 -12.74 15.75
C SER A 729 28.67 -14.21 16.13
N ARG A 730 27.75 -15.13 15.82
CA ARG A 730 27.84 -16.57 16.06
C ARG A 730 28.78 -17.31 15.09
N LEU A 731 29.16 -16.70 13.97
CA LEU A 731 30.07 -17.30 13.01
C LEU A 731 31.50 -17.41 13.56
N ALA A 732 32.22 -18.45 13.12
CA ALA A 732 33.65 -18.56 13.41
C ALA A 732 34.43 -17.44 12.70
N LYS A 733 35.58 -17.03 13.25
CA LYS A 733 36.42 -15.96 12.67
C LYS A 733 36.79 -16.21 11.20
N LYS A 734 36.98 -17.48 10.80
CA LYS A 734 37.30 -17.86 9.41
C LYS A 734 36.15 -17.58 8.42
N ASP A 735 34.91 -17.47 8.90
CA ASP A 735 33.69 -17.27 8.10
C ASP A 735 33.22 -15.80 8.13
N LYS A 736 34.07 -14.89 8.62
CA LYS A 736 33.83 -13.45 8.72
C LYS A 736 34.88 -12.66 7.92
N TYR A 737 34.45 -11.54 7.38
CA TYR A 737 35.33 -10.48 6.90
C TYR A 737 35.37 -9.34 7.93
N THR A 738 36.53 -8.69 8.04
CA THR A 738 36.68 -7.44 8.80
C THR A 738 36.63 -6.28 7.83
N VAL A 739 35.75 -5.32 8.08
CA VAL A 739 35.67 -4.06 7.33
C VAL A 739 36.14 -2.93 8.25
N VAL A 740 37.16 -2.20 7.81
CA VAL A 740 37.64 -0.98 8.47
C VAL A 740 36.93 0.20 7.82
N ILE A 741 36.13 0.92 8.60
CA ILE A 741 35.45 2.15 8.21
C ILE A 741 36.18 3.38 8.78
N ALA A 742 35.67 4.59 8.51
CA ALA A 742 36.28 5.82 9.01
C ALA A 742 36.54 5.79 10.53
N ASN A 743 37.64 6.43 10.94
CA ASN A 743 38.14 6.45 12.32
C ASN A 743 38.64 5.10 12.85
N ASP A 744 39.12 4.22 11.96
CA ASP A 744 39.66 2.89 12.30
C ASP A 744 38.67 2.00 13.07
N VAL A 745 37.37 2.18 12.82
CA VAL A 745 36.33 1.33 13.41
C VAL A 745 36.26 0.04 12.59
N GLU A 746 36.38 -1.10 13.27
CA GLU A 746 36.28 -2.43 12.66
C GLU A 746 34.86 -3.00 12.85
N ILE A 747 34.23 -3.40 11.75
CA ILE A 747 32.96 -4.12 11.75
C ILE A 747 33.14 -5.51 11.13
N GLU A 748 32.42 -6.50 11.65
CA GLU A 748 32.45 -7.86 11.11
C GLU A 748 31.25 -8.09 10.18
N VAL A 749 31.51 -8.61 8.98
CA VAL A 749 30.46 -8.96 8.00
C VAL A 749 30.58 -10.43 7.57
N PRO A 750 29.46 -11.10 7.26
CA PRO A 750 29.45 -12.54 7.00
C PRO A 750 29.97 -12.86 5.58
N LYS A 751 30.94 -13.77 5.46
CA LYS A 751 31.51 -14.17 4.15
C LYS A 751 30.47 -14.76 3.21
N VAL A 752 29.54 -15.55 3.75
CA VAL A 752 28.51 -16.27 2.98
C VAL A 752 27.67 -15.35 2.08
N LEU A 753 27.49 -14.08 2.44
CA LEU A 753 26.76 -13.11 1.63
C LEU A 753 27.64 -12.53 0.52
N LEU A 754 28.80 -11.98 0.88
CA LEU A 754 29.68 -11.31 -0.09
C LEU A 754 30.27 -12.29 -1.11
N GLU A 755 30.68 -13.48 -0.69
CA GLU A 755 31.28 -14.47 -1.59
C GLU A 755 30.30 -14.98 -2.66
N VAL A 756 28.98 -14.97 -2.36
CA VAL A 756 27.93 -15.35 -3.32
C VAL A 756 27.58 -14.18 -4.23
N TYR A 757 27.31 -13.01 -3.64
CA TYR A 757 26.66 -11.91 -4.34
C TYR A 757 27.60 -10.85 -4.91
N SER A 758 28.84 -10.72 -4.41
CA SER A 758 29.80 -9.70 -4.85
C SER A 758 30.76 -10.27 -5.90
N GLU A 759 30.64 -9.80 -7.15
CA GLU A 759 31.64 -10.11 -8.19
C GLU A 759 33.00 -9.44 -7.91
N PHE A 760 32.99 -8.29 -7.22
CA PHE A 760 34.21 -7.63 -6.77
C PHE A 760 34.99 -8.52 -5.81
N ASP A 761 34.32 -9.12 -4.82
CA ASP A 761 34.99 -10.02 -3.87
C ASP A 761 35.60 -11.23 -4.58
N ALA A 762 34.87 -11.84 -5.52
CA ALA A 762 35.41 -12.93 -6.32
C ALA A 762 36.64 -12.51 -7.17
N ALA A 763 36.70 -11.28 -7.66
CA ALA A 763 37.90 -10.75 -8.32
C ALA A 763 39.05 -10.51 -7.34
N ARG A 764 38.77 -9.90 -6.18
CA ARG A 764 39.73 -9.64 -5.10
C ARG A 764 40.38 -10.92 -4.57
N ARG A 765 39.59 -11.97 -4.36
CA ARG A 765 40.09 -13.28 -3.89
C ARG A 765 41.02 -13.97 -4.88
N ARG A 766 41.02 -13.58 -6.16
CA ARG A 766 41.96 -14.10 -7.18
C ARG A 766 43.28 -13.33 -7.23
N SER A 767 43.32 -12.10 -6.73
CA SER A 767 44.49 -11.21 -6.86
C SER A 767 45.36 -11.16 -5.60
N VAL A 768 44.76 -11.25 -4.41
CA VAL A 768 45.45 -11.16 -3.12
C VAL A 768 46.01 -12.53 -2.71
N ARG A 769 47.29 -12.58 -2.29
CA ARG A 769 47.97 -13.82 -1.87
C ARG A 769 48.15 -13.95 -0.35
N ASP A 770 48.00 -12.86 0.38
CA ASP A 770 48.07 -12.83 1.85
C ASP A 770 46.68 -13.08 2.44
N GLU A 771 46.55 -14.06 3.34
CA GLU A 771 45.28 -14.41 3.97
C GLU A 771 44.75 -13.32 4.92
N GLU A 772 45.62 -12.50 5.53
CA GLU A 772 45.18 -11.40 6.39
C GLU A 772 44.57 -10.27 5.55
N GLU A 773 45.23 -9.89 4.45
CA GLU A 773 44.70 -8.90 3.49
C GLU A 773 43.45 -9.43 2.76
N LEU A 774 43.37 -10.75 2.51
CA LEU A 774 42.22 -11.38 1.87
C LEU A 774 40.94 -11.25 2.71
N ASN A 775 41.05 -11.14 4.03
CA ASN A 775 39.88 -11.04 4.90
C ASN A 775 39.51 -9.61 5.29
N LEU A 776 40.26 -8.62 4.80
CA LEU A 776 40.12 -7.22 5.13
C LEU A 776 39.49 -6.42 3.98
N PHE A 777 38.51 -5.59 4.31
CA PHE A 777 38.01 -4.52 3.45
C PHE A 777 38.34 -3.17 4.10
N VAL A 778 38.98 -2.26 3.38
CA VAL A 778 39.24 -0.89 3.87
C VAL A 778 38.34 0.06 3.10
N MET A 779 37.34 0.62 3.78
CA MET A 779 36.20 1.31 3.18
C MET A 779 35.78 2.50 4.04
N GLU A 780 36.66 3.49 4.14
CA GLU A 780 36.47 4.67 4.99
C GLU A 780 35.28 5.56 4.57
N GLU A 781 34.80 5.43 3.34
CA GLU A 781 33.73 6.27 2.78
C GLU A 781 32.31 5.89 3.26
N TYR A 782 32.13 4.68 3.82
CA TYR A 782 30.81 4.14 4.15
C TYR A 782 30.65 3.89 5.65
N SER A 783 29.47 4.22 6.18
CA SER A 783 29.16 4.06 7.60
C SER A 783 28.85 2.60 7.97
N GLU A 784 28.87 2.29 9.28
CA GLU A 784 28.39 1.01 9.80
C GLU A 784 26.92 0.76 9.42
N GLU A 785 26.07 1.78 9.45
CA GLU A 785 24.66 1.69 9.05
C GLU A 785 24.51 1.29 7.58
N THR A 786 25.39 1.79 6.71
CA THR A 786 25.42 1.46 5.27
C THR A 786 25.72 -0.03 5.07
N TRP A 787 26.75 -0.55 5.73
CA TRP A 787 27.09 -1.97 5.67
C TRP A 787 26.00 -2.86 6.25
N SER A 788 25.48 -2.48 7.42
CA SER A 788 24.40 -3.20 8.10
C SER A 788 23.15 -3.30 7.22
N LEU A 789 22.74 -2.19 6.59
CA LEU A 789 21.60 -2.18 5.68
C LEU A 789 21.87 -3.02 4.43
N LEU A 790 23.04 -2.91 3.79
CA LEU A 790 23.38 -3.74 2.62
C LEU A 790 23.31 -5.24 2.95
N MET A 791 23.87 -5.67 4.09
CA MET A 791 23.84 -7.07 4.50
C MET A 791 22.40 -7.58 4.70
N ARG A 792 21.53 -6.75 5.28
CA ARG A 792 20.10 -7.05 5.40
C ARG A 792 19.40 -7.11 4.05
N CYS A 793 19.76 -6.24 3.10
CA CYS A 793 19.20 -6.25 1.74
C CYS A 793 19.59 -7.50 0.92
N LEU A 794 20.74 -8.11 1.19
CA LEU A 794 21.14 -9.38 0.56
C LEU A 794 20.33 -10.59 1.09
N ILE A 795 19.65 -10.40 2.21
CA ILE A 795 18.68 -11.35 2.75
C ILE A 795 17.27 -11.02 2.23
N ASP A 796 16.83 -9.77 2.40
CA ASP A 796 15.51 -9.30 1.95
C ASP A 796 15.60 -7.85 1.43
N GLU A 797 15.39 -7.68 0.12
CA GLU A 797 15.48 -6.39 -0.55
C GLU A 797 14.40 -5.38 -0.08
N ARG A 798 13.27 -5.82 0.54
CA ARG A 798 12.21 -4.93 1.06
C ARG A 798 12.69 -4.04 2.19
N VAL A 799 13.69 -4.49 2.95
CA VAL A 799 14.28 -3.70 4.05
C VAL A 799 14.80 -2.35 3.54
N TYR A 800 15.27 -2.32 2.28
CA TYR A 800 15.75 -1.10 1.64
C TYR A 800 14.65 -0.05 1.49
N TYR A 801 13.39 -0.46 1.30
CA TYR A 801 12.27 0.46 1.05
C TYR A 801 12.06 1.44 2.21
N GLY A 802 12.16 0.97 3.46
CA GLY A 802 11.95 1.79 4.66
C GLY A 802 13.13 2.68 5.07
N ALA A 803 14.29 2.56 4.42
CA ALA A 803 15.48 3.34 4.76
C ALA A 803 15.35 4.83 4.36
N ASN A 804 16.08 5.69 5.07
CA ASN A 804 16.19 7.11 4.69
C ASN A 804 16.91 7.26 3.34
N MET A 805 16.72 8.39 2.66
CA MET A 805 17.23 8.56 1.29
C MET A 805 18.76 8.59 1.22
N ASP A 806 19.44 9.27 2.16
CA ASP A 806 20.90 9.36 2.16
C ASP A 806 21.53 7.96 2.30
N LEU A 807 21.02 7.16 3.24
CA LEU A 807 21.45 5.79 3.46
C LEU A 807 21.15 4.89 2.25
N LYS A 808 20.01 5.07 1.58
CA LYS A 808 19.71 4.38 0.31
C LYS A 808 20.79 4.66 -0.73
N ILE A 809 21.13 5.92 -0.95
CA ILE A 809 22.14 6.32 -1.95
C ILE A 809 23.51 5.73 -1.62
N ASP A 810 23.92 5.74 -0.35
CA ASP A 810 25.20 5.16 0.07
C ASP A 810 25.22 3.64 -0.12
N VAL A 811 24.13 2.93 0.23
CA VAL A 811 24.01 1.49 0.01
C VAL A 811 23.99 1.15 -1.48
N TYR A 812 23.33 1.96 -2.30
CA TYR A 812 23.34 1.80 -3.75
C TYR A 812 24.76 1.93 -4.32
N LYS A 813 25.52 2.97 -3.91
CA LYS A 813 26.92 3.16 -4.31
C LYS A 813 27.81 2.02 -3.84
N LEU A 814 27.63 1.55 -2.60
CA LEU A 814 28.38 0.42 -2.07
C LEU A 814 28.07 -0.87 -2.83
N ALA A 815 26.80 -1.15 -3.14
CA ALA A 815 26.40 -2.27 -3.97
C ALA A 815 26.95 -2.16 -5.41
N GLU A 816 27.04 -0.92 -5.93
CA GLU A 816 27.68 -0.67 -7.22
C GLU A 816 29.17 -1.00 -7.19
N TYR A 817 29.90 -0.50 -6.19
CA TYR A 817 31.31 -0.77 -5.95
C TYR A 817 31.58 -2.28 -5.81
N LEU A 818 30.78 -2.97 -4.98
CA LEU A 818 30.92 -4.41 -4.73
C LEU A 818 30.44 -5.26 -5.92
N LEU A 819 30.00 -4.65 -7.02
CA LEU A 819 29.49 -5.34 -8.21
C LEU A 819 28.31 -6.28 -7.89
N ILE A 820 27.44 -5.87 -6.97
CA ILE A 820 26.18 -6.56 -6.65
C ILE A 820 25.14 -6.05 -7.64
N THR A 821 24.93 -6.78 -8.74
CA THR A 821 24.13 -6.31 -9.89
C THR A 821 22.63 -6.59 -9.74
N HIS A 822 22.26 -7.69 -9.10
CA HIS A 822 20.87 -8.15 -9.02
C HIS A 822 19.93 -7.24 -8.21
N LEU A 823 20.44 -6.53 -7.19
CA LEU A 823 19.63 -5.61 -6.37
C LEU A 823 19.45 -4.22 -7.00
N ARG A 824 20.30 -3.84 -7.97
CA ARG A 824 20.34 -2.46 -8.48
C ARG A 824 19.01 -1.99 -9.07
N PRO A 825 18.30 -2.76 -9.91
CA PRO A 825 17.01 -2.34 -10.44
C PRO A 825 15.99 -2.09 -9.34
N THR A 826 15.94 -2.98 -8.34
CA THR A 826 15.04 -2.86 -7.18
C THR A 826 15.40 -1.62 -6.34
N PHE A 827 16.70 -1.37 -6.10
CA PHE A 827 17.15 -0.20 -5.33
C PHE A 827 16.80 1.12 -6.02
N LEU A 828 17.06 1.24 -7.33
CA LEU A 828 16.68 2.43 -8.09
C LEU A 828 15.16 2.63 -8.10
N GLN A 829 14.39 1.56 -8.25
CA GLN A 829 12.94 1.60 -8.17
C GLN A 829 12.47 2.11 -6.79
N PHE A 830 13.02 1.57 -5.70
CA PHE A 830 12.65 1.99 -4.34
C PHE A 830 13.09 3.42 -4.02
N ILE A 831 14.24 3.87 -4.52
CA ILE A 831 14.64 5.28 -4.46
C ILE A 831 13.58 6.15 -5.14
N VAL A 832 13.23 5.87 -6.39
CA VAL A 832 12.23 6.65 -7.15
C VAL A 832 10.87 6.63 -6.43
N LEU A 833 10.40 5.46 -5.99
CA LEU A 833 9.10 5.30 -5.34
C LEU A 833 8.98 6.05 -4.02
N THR A 834 10.05 6.15 -3.25
CA THR A 834 10.05 6.80 -1.92
C THR A 834 10.54 8.24 -1.94
N ALA A 835 11.10 8.72 -3.05
CA ALA A 835 11.63 10.08 -3.14
C ALA A 835 10.54 11.15 -3.00
N THR A 836 10.91 12.17 -2.23
CA THR A 836 10.17 13.42 -2.06
C THR A 836 10.93 14.57 -2.72
N GLU A 837 10.30 15.74 -2.85
CA GLU A 837 10.97 16.89 -3.49
C GLU A 837 12.24 17.37 -2.75
N LYS A 838 12.38 17.02 -1.46
CA LYS A 838 13.62 17.27 -0.69
C LYS A 838 14.81 16.47 -1.23
N ASP A 839 14.54 15.31 -1.84
CA ASP A 839 15.51 14.38 -2.38
C ASP A 839 15.90 14.70 -3.83
N ALA A 840 15.45 15.84 -4.36
CA ALA A 840 15.66 16.23 -5.76
C ALA A 840 17.14 16.21 -6.18
N TYR A 841 18.07 16.53 -5.27
CA TYR A 841 19.51 16.44 -5.53
C TYR A 841 19.96 15.02 -5.86
N HIS A 842 19.50 14.03 -5.08
CA HIS A 842 19.82 12.61 -5.29
C HIS A 842 19.23 12.08 -6.60
N ILE A 843 17.98 12.47 -6.90
CA ILE A 843 17.34 12.15 -8.18
C ILE A 843 18.11 12.76 -9.35
N SER A 844 18.57 14.01 -9.23
CA SER A 844 19.40 14.66 -10.25
C SER A 844 20.75 13.98 -10.46
N TYR A 845 21.39 13.53 -9.38
CA TYR A 845 22.63 12.75 -9.45
C TYR A 845 22.40 11.42 -10.21
N LEU A 846 21.35 10.67 -9.85
CA LEU A 846 21.04 9.40 -10.51
C LEU A 846 20.59 9.57 -11.96
N LEU A 847 19.90 10.66 -12.30
CA LEU A 847 19.58 11.00 -13.69
C LEU A 847 20.83 11.32 -14.53
N TRP A 848 21.91 11.75 -13.88
CA TRP A 848 23.20 11.94 -14.53
C TRP A 848 23.97 10.63 -14.66
N ASP A 849 23.97 9.81 -13.62
CA ASP A 849 24.71 8.55 -13.59
C ASP A 849 24.04 7.42 -14.40
N LYS A 850 22.72 7.24 -14.25
CA LYS A 850 21.89 6.20 -14.87
C LYS A 850 20.68 6.79 -15.62
N PRO A 851 20.89 7.56 -16.70
CA PRO A 851 19.82 8.34 -17.35
C PRO A 851 18.68 7.47 -17.91
N GLU A 852 18.98 6.34 -18.55
CA GLU A 852 17.97 5.50 -19.20
C GLU A 852 17.10 4.76 -18.16
N GLU A 853 17.73 4.11 -17.17
CA GLU A 853 17.03 3.38 -16.11
C GLU A 853 16.14 4.32 -15.28
N MET A 854 16.68 5.49 -14.89
CA MET A 854 15.92 6.50 -14.16
C MET A 854 14.79 7.08 -15.01
N ALA A 855 14.99 7.25 -16.32
CA ALA A 855 13.95 7.75 -17.20
C ALA A 855 12.75 6.78 -17.26
N THR A 856 13.02 5.49 -17.43
CA THR A 856 11.99 4.44 -17.42
C THR A 856 11.29 4.36 -16.06
N LEU A 857 12.03 4.35 -14.95
CA LEU A 857 11.44 4.26 -13.61
C LEU A 857 10.57 5.48 -13.27
N ILE A 858 11.07 6.68 -13.53
CA ILE A 858 10.32 7.92 -13.27
C ILE A 858 9.09 7.98 -14.19
N GLY A 859 9.26 7.73 -15.48
CA GLY A 859 8.17 7.79 -16.46
C GLY A 859 7.06 6.78 -16.21
N LYS A 860 7.38 5.59 -15.67
CA LYS A 860 6.43 4.51 -15.38
C LYS A 860 5.77 4.61 -14.00
N HIS A 861 6.49 5.09 -12.98
CA HIS A 861 6.03 5.00 -11.60
C HIS A 861 5.78 6.36 -10.94
N ARG A 862 6.53 7.40 -11.33
CA ARG A 862 6.55 8.70 -10.65
C ARG A 862 6.62 9.87 -11.65
N PRO A 863 5.72 9.93 -12.64
CA PRO A 863 5.80 10.91 -13.73
C PRO A 863 5.68 12.36 -13.24
N GLU A 864 5.11 12.56 -12.05
CA GLU A 864 4.99 13.87 -11.42
C GLU A 864 6.33 14.50 -11.05
N ILE A 865 7.42 13.72 -10.91
CA ILE A 865 8.76 14.25 -10.64
C ILE A 865 9.20 15.20 -11.76
N VAL A 866 8.94 14.84 -13.01
CA VAL A 866 9.25 15.72 -14.15
C VAL A 866 8.28 16.88 -14.25
N MET A 867 6.99 16.65 -13.99
CA MET A 867 5.95 17.65 -14.23
C MET A 867 5.85 18.72 -13.15
N PHE A 868 6.09 18.37 -11.88
CA PHE A 868 5.73 19.22 -10.72
C PHE A 868 6.86 19.51 -9.75
N TRP A 869 8.01 18.82 -9.81
CA TRP A 869 9.12 19.13 -8.90
C TRP A 869 9.99 20.26 -9.42
N LYS A 870 10.19 21.29 -8.60
CA LYS A 870 10.89 22.52 -8.94
C LYS A 870 12.41 22.34 -8.93
N ASN A 871 12.92 21.54 -8.00
CA ASN A 871 14.35 21.49 -7.68
C ASN A 871 15.12 20.35 -8.39
N VAL A 872 14.47 19.58 -9.27
CA VAL A 872 15.16 18.53 -10.05
C VAL A 872 15.84 19.17 -11.25
N SER A 873 17.16 19.03 -11.28
CA SER A 873 17.99 19.34 -12.44
C SER A 873 18.04 18.13 -13.38
N PHE A 874 17.86 18.38 -14.67
CA PHE A 874 18.01 17.38 -15.73
C PHE A 874 19.29 17.67 -16.51
N THR A 875 20.00 16.61 -16.90
CA THR A 875 21.27 16.70 -17.64
C THR A 875 21.14 17.27 -19.05
N GLY A 876 19.92 17.33 -19.57
CA GLY A 876 19.58 17.97 -20.83
C GLY A 876 18.16 17.66 -21.26
N LEU A 877 17.77 18.24 -22.41
CA LEU A 877 16.44 18.07 -23.00
C LEU A 877 16.13 16.60 -23.35
N LYS A 878 17.15 15.82 -23.72
CA LYS A 878 17.02 14.38 -24.03
C LYS A 878 16.53 13.55 -22.85
N SER A 879 16.96 13.87 -21.63
CA SER A 879 16.56 13.14 -20.42
C SER A 879 15.08 13.37 -20.10
N ILE A 880 14.61 14.61 -20.25
CA ILE A 880 13.19 14.96 -20.11
C ILE A 880 12.37 14.25 -21.21
N HIS A 881 12.87 14.24 -22.45
CA HIS A 881 12.21 13.57 -23.57
C HIS A 881 12.09 12.05 -23.38
N ALA A 882 13.12 11.39 -22.84
CA ALA A 882 13.08 9.96 -22.53
C ALA A 882 11.97 9.65 -21.51
N ILE A 883 11.87 10.44 -20.44
CA ILE A 883 10.79 10.29 -19.46
C ILE A 883 9.42 10.58 -20.08
N ALA A 884 9.34 11.61 -20.92
CA ALA A 884 8.08 12.01 -21.54
C ALA A 884 7.51 10.92 -22.46
N LYS A 885 8.36 10.16 -23.17
CA LYS A 885 7.94 9.00 -23.97
C LYS A 885 7.34 7.88 -23.12
N GLU A 886 7.94 7.61 -21.96
CA GLU A 886 7.42 6.61 -21.02
C GLU A 886 6.09 7.05 -20.42
N ILE A 887 5.93 8.35 -20.15
CA ILE A 887 4.66 8.95 -19.74
C ILE A 887 3.58 8.76 -20.82
N GLU A 888 3.90 9.08 -22.06
CA GLU A 888 2.97 8.99 -23.19
C GLU A 888 2.44 7.56 -23.41
N ALA A 889 3.30 6.57 -23.17
CA ALA A 889 2.97 5.14 -23.31
C ALA A 889 2.13 4.59 -22.15
N ASN A 890 2.33 5.06 -20.91
CA ASN A 890 1.81 4.38 -19.72
C ASN A 890 0.79 5.18 -18.90
N HIS A 891 0.72 6.51 -19.04
CA HIS A 891 -0.01 7.38 -18.10
C HIS A 891 -1.19 8.13 -18.70
N PHE A 892 -1.54 7.88 -19.96
CA PHE A 892 -2.73 8.47 -20.57
C PHE A 892 -3.84 7.44 -20.70
N GLU A 893 -5.01 7.78 -20.18
CA GLU A 893 -6.22 6.94 -20.27
C GLU A 893 -7.33 7.65 -21.05
N ARG A 894 -8.06 6.88 -21.86
CA ARG A 894 -9.15 7.40 -22.67
C ARG A 894 -10.31 7.80 -21.75
N MET A 895 -10.77 9.04 -21.85
CA MET A 895 -11.96 9.45 -21.11
C MET A 895 -13.23 8.89 -21.77
N THR A 896 -14.07 8.26 -20.96
CA THR A 896 -15.40 7.77 -21.37
C THR A 896 -16.48 8.84 -21.25
N GLU A 897 -16.27 9.86 -20.41
CA GLU A 897 -17.19 10.98 -20.19
C GLU A 897 -16.43 12.33 -20.27
N PRO A 898 -17.07 13.40 -20.80
CA PRO A 898 -16.49 14.74 -20.80
C PRO A 898 -16.35 15.29 -19.36
N LEU A 899 -15.30 16.07 -19.12
CA LEU A 899 -15.01 16.70 -17.83
C LEU A 899 -16.24 17.42 -17.25
N THR A 900 -16.48 17.26 -15.95
CA THR A 900 -17.63 17.89 -15.28
C THR A 900 -17.47 19.40 -15.16
N VAL A 901 -16.25 19.93 -15.35
CA VAL A 901 -15.99 21.36 -15.50
C VAL A 901 -15.65 21.68 -16.95
N GLY A 902 -16.65 22.16 -17.69
CA GLY A 902 -16.43 23.10 -18.78
C GLY A 902 -16.23 22.55 -20.20
N MET A 903 -16.50 21.27 -20.47
CA MET A 903 -16.64 20.78 -21.85
C MET A 903 -18.02 20.18 -22.06
N THR A 904 -19.08 21.00 -22.10
CA THR A 904 -20.23 20.58 -22.92
C THR A 904 -19.75 20.57 -24.37
N GLN A 905 -20.14 19.55 -25.13
CA GLN A 905 -19.86 19.46 -26.57
C GLN A 905 -20.34 20.73 -27.31
N GLU A 906 -21.34 21.43 -26.74
CA GLU A 906 -21.81 22.75 -27.15
C GLU A 906 -20.77 23.88 -27.02
N ASN A 907 -19.85 23.84 -26.04
CA ASN A 907 -18.78 24.83 -25.90
C ASN A 907 -17.72 24.67 -26.98
N LEU A 908 -17.41 23.42 -27.37
CA LEU A 908 -16.54 23.13 -28.51
C LEU A 908 -17.19 23.59 -29.82
N GLU A 909 -18.49 23.33 -30.01
CA GLU A 909 -19.23 23.82 -31.17
C GLU A 909 -19.40 25.35 -31.18
N MET A 910 -19.51 26.01 -30.03
CA MET A 910 -19.53 27.48 -29.93
C MET A 910 -18.18 28.11 -30.25
N ILE A 911 -17.06 27.43 -29.95
CA ILE A 911 -15.72 27.87 -30.30
C ILE A 911 -15.50 27.77 -31.82
N ASP A 912 -15.95 26.68 -32.44
CA ASP A 912 -15.96 26.53 -33.90
C ASP A 912 -16.86 27.58 -34.57
N ARG A 913 -18.09 27.76 -34.07
CA ARG A 913 -19.03 28.76 -34.61
C ARG A 913 -18.55 30.20 -34.39
N LYS A 914 -17.85 30.51 -33.30
CA LYS A 914 -17.30 31.86 -33.06
C LYS A 914 -16.02 32.14 -33.85
N GLN A 915 -15.21 31.14 -34.19
CA GLN A 915 -14.12 31.33 -35.16
C GLN A 915 -14.68 31.62 -36.56
N ASP A 916 -15.71 30.89 -36.99
CA ASP A 916 -16.34 31.14 -38.28
C ASP A 916 -17.15 32.45 -38.32
N GLU A 917 -17.89 32.82 -37.28
CA GLU A 917 -18.67 34.07 -37.28
C GLU A 917 -17.82 35.33 -37.09
N VAL A 918 -16.72 35.29 -36.33
CA VAL A 918 -15.85 36.47 -36.11
C VAL A 918 -14.96 36.72 -37.33
N VAL A 919 -14.50 35.66 -38.02
CA VAL A 919 -13.76 35.79 -39.28
C VAL A 919 -14.70 36.26 -40.40
N LYS A 920 -15.91 35.72 -40.50
CA LYS A 920 -16.88 36.08 -41.55
C LYS A 920 -17.48 37.48 -41.36
N ASN A 921 -17.83 37.88 -40.13
CA ASN A 921 -18.38 39.23 -39.87
C ASN A 921 -17.33 40.35 -39.98
N LYS A 922 -16.05 40.11 -39.65
CA LYS A 922 -14.98 41.10 -39.89
C LYS A 922 -14.60 41.20 -41.37
N PHE A 923 -14.67 40.09 -42.13
CA PHE A 923 -14.40 40.10 -43.57
C PHE A 923 -15.53 40.80 -44.34
N ASP A 924 -16.80 40.54 -43.99
CA ASP A 924 -17.96 41.17 -44.65
C ASP A 924 -18.15 42.64 -44.27
N GLN A 925 -17.85 43.05 -43.02
CA GLN A 925 -17.83 44.47 -42.65
C GLN A 925 -16.67 45.23 -43.31
N SER A 926 -15.51 44.59 -43.51
CA SER A 926 -14.39 45.20 -44.23
C SER A 926 -14.68 45.35 -45.73
N ILE A 927 -15.34 44.38 -46.36
CA ILE A 927 -15.76 44.45 -47.77
C ILE A 927 -16.88 45.47 -48.00
N LYS A 928 -17.82 45.64 -47.05
CA LYS A 928 -18.85 46.70 -47.12
C LYS A 928 -18.25 48.10 -46.95
N SER A 929 -17.28 48.26 -46.04
CA SER A 929 -16.58 49.54 -45.85
C SER A 929 -15.65 49.89 -47.03
N LEU A 930 -15.01 48.91 -47.66
CA LEU A 930 -14.18 49.13 -48.87
C LEU A 930 -15.02 49.46 -50.12
N LYS A 931 -16.19 48.83 -50.32
CA LYS A 931 -17.07 49.16 -51.45
C LYS A 931 -17.73 50.55 -51.33
N ASN A 932 -18.00 50.99 -50.10
CA ASN A 932 -18.57 52.32 -49.86
C ASN A 932 -17.55 53.46 -50.02
N PHE A 933 -16.24 53.18 -49.91
CA PHE A 933 -15.19 54.19 -50.13
C PHE A 933 -14.84 54.42 -51.60
N THR A 934 -15.11 53.47 -52.51
CA THR A 934 -14.86 53.63 -53.95
C THR A 934 -16.00 54.28 -54.74
N ALA A 935 -17.18 54.49 -54.13
CA ALA A 935 -18.33 55.11 -54.80
C ALA A 935 -18.52 56.61 -54.48
N ALA A 936 -17.74 57.18 -53.57
CA ALA A 936 -17.82 58.60 -53.17
C ALA A 936 -16.59 59.43 -53.60
N GLY A 937 -15.81 58.92 -54.55
CA GLY A 937 -14.62 59.58 -55.11
C GLY A 937 -14.55 59.46 -56.62
N LYS A 938 -15.59 59.94 -57.31
CA LYS A 938 -15.55 60.41 -58.71
C LYS A 938 -16.57 61.53 -58.89
#